data_AF-A0A1Q1NKN1-F1
#
_entry.id   AF-A0A1Q1NKN1-F1
#
_cell.length_a   1.000
_cell.length_b   1.000
_cell.length_c   1.000
_cell.angle_alpha   90.00
_cell.angle_beta   90.00
_cell.angle_gamma   90.00
#
_symmetry.space_group_name_H-M   'P 1'
#
loop_
_entity.id
_entity.type
_entity.pdbx_description
1 polymer ?
#
loop_
_entity_poly.entity_id
_entity_poly.type
_entity_poly.pdbx_seq_one_letter_code
_entity_poly.pdbx_strand_id
1 'polypeptide(L)'
;MKAKNVLVGALSCLCVGTAFSTYQPTKAWATMSGMDTPLVSPMFASDLFKPDFAHDKIGAEKWAMEYYKKWTNSLSSTHIKSIEELKSPAKPGEYDINRELKATGGDINRRPIDQEGQTKEQEKTDRYKKDIDTIDKALSNKEGKTTNKMYVYKDMKLSDLNTIKDNDLIDSMHPNRIDAEKFKDFKNNFNYGLSSDYLIVNLSEREGGDNGILKWRIELPAGTNTGHLDEDRLVLQRNTGLEINNVTIINQKGKEYIRINAKLVAKGKIDVKVKTAEADLNKSWNEILNLPEGTEFIRFEVNDRYASSVTEGAQFMLHELANNVPNNIIKNVVEYMVEKKGGFIFTDNGLGNLPESYYPEDPTKPLLDYHNDSKGIYNSENGILILNGILKSINGDAGMSSGPLKHEFGHALDNFAAKHIGSNANISDDPKFTNIYFKEFHQLTPYAKSNEQEFFAEAFRMMFSTDPKEREQVETKAPETFKFISNQINQIDIKDFKNDRTGAKAWGEYYYTDWLNGLDVESEETGLPLSDSIKSYTKQEYRPINDYLRSNEGILDEENGDLGLIDFIKDLDEALRRAPQTPEGIKMYRRVNETAFGLPVGSLRLPAETRLNEETTKLFSETFTNTTRTEYAFMSTSLVQDVAPTFNDYPILIQLSIPKGANGGYIAPLSQNPDEMEFLLARGYSYSIDNISIIETQGKETLNVSATLIIDNK
;
A
#
# COMPACT_ATOMS: atom_id res chain seq x y z
N MET A 1 30.30 11.73 45.73
CA MET A 1 29.46 12.79 46.33
C MET A 1 28.27 12.99 45.40
N LYS A 2 26.98 12.83 45.74
CA LYS A 2 26.25 12.50 46.98
C LYS A 2 25.03 11.62 46.60
N ALA A 3 24.83 10.56 47.39
CA ALA A 3 23.61 9.85 47.85
C ALA A 3 22.47 9.51 46.84
N LYS A 4 22.17 8.24 46.51
CA LYS A 4 21.49 7.16 47.28
C LYS A 4 20.13 7.55 47.91
N ASN A 5 19.05 6.93 47.43
CA ASN A 5 17.98 6.41 48.29
C ASN A 5 17.41 5.11 47.71
N VAL A 6 17.56 4.05 48.51
CA VAL A 6 16.95 2.73 48.42
C VAL A 6 15.77 2.75 49.39
N LEU A 7 14.61 2.21 49.00
CA LEU A 7 13.59 1.81 49.96
C LEU A 7 13.18 0.36 49.71
N VAL A 8 13.38 -0.45 50.74
CA VAL A 8 12.98 -1.85 50.87
C VAL A 8 11.83 -1.89 51.88
N GLY A 9 10.82 -2.71 51.58
CA GLY A 9 10.09 -3.50 52.57
C GLY A 9 8.68 -3.02 52.97
N ALA A 10 7.68 -3.84 52.65
CA ALA A 10 6.92 -4.57 53.68
C ALA A 10 5.99 -5.60 53.02
N LEU A 11 6.32 -6.87 53.26
CA LEU A 11 5.48 -8.04 53.06
C LEU A 11 4.47 -8.06 54.22
N SER A 12 3.17 -8.18 53.96
CA SER A 12 2.17 -8.48 54.99
C SER A 12 1.24 -9.60 54.55
N CYS A 13 1.41 -10.73 55.23
CA CYS A 13 0.56 -11.91 55.21
C CYS A 13 -0.90 -11.57 55.55
N LEU A 14 -1.84 -12.21 54.84
CA LEU A 14 -3.20 -12.42 55.33
C LEU A 14 -3.59 -13.87 55.03
N CYS A 15 -3.51 -14.68 56.08
CA CYS A 15 -4.11 -16.00 56.17
C CYS A 15 -5.55 -15.88 56.71
N VAL A 16 -6.28 -16.99 56.58
CA VAL A 16 -7.59 -17.33 57.17
C VAL A 16 -8.79 -16.87 56.33
N GLY A 17 -9.72 -17.72 55.91
CA GLY A 17 -9.90 -19.14 56.17
C GLY A 17 -10.96 -19.73 55.24
N THR A 18 -10.72 -20.97 54.81
CA THR A 18 -11.63 -21.80 54.03
C THR A 18 -12.69 -22.41 54.95
N ALA A 19 -13.96 -22.08 54.72
CA ALA A 19 -15.09 -22.80 55.30
C ALA A 19 -15.65 -23.76 54.23
N PHE A 20 -15.31 -25.04 54.36
CA PHE A 20 -16.01 -26.13 53.68
C PHE A 20 -17.35 -26.36 54.40
N SER A 21 -18.47 -26.18 53.71
CA SER A 21 -19.76 -26.70 54.13
C SER A 21 -20.13 -27.86 53.20
N THR A 22 -19.95 -29.07 53.71
CA THR A 22 -20.46 -30.30 53.11
C THR A 22 -21.89 -30.51 53.59
N TYR A 23 -22.87 -30.29 52.71
CA TYR A 23 -24.25 -30.68 52.98
C TYR A 23 -24.54 -32.01 52.29
N GLN A 24 -24.66 -33.08 53.09
CA GLN A 24 -25.27 -34.34 52.68
C GLN A 24 -26.80 -34.24 52.77
N PRO A 25 -27.54 -34.83 51.82
CA PRO A 25 -28.86 -35.36 52.11
C PRO A 25 -28.80 -36.88 52.25
N THR A 26 -29.36 -37.32 53.37
CA THR A 26 -29.58 -38.69 53.80
C THR A 26 -30.49 -39.48 52.85
N LYS A 27 -30.09 -40.72 52.57
CA LYS A 27 -30.99 -41.76 52.04
C LYS A 27 -31.96 -42.17 53.15
N ALA A 28 -33.26 -42.11 52.87
CA ALA A 28 -34.27 -42.87 53.58
C ALA A 28 -35.06 -43.69 52.56
N TRP A 29 -34.99 -45.01 52.71
CA TRP A 29 -35.87 -45.95 52.05
C TRP A 29 -37.21 -45.97 52.79
N ALA A 30 -38.31 -45.83 52.05
CA ALA A 30 -39.62 -46.27 52.49
C ALA A 30 -40.37 -46.84 51.29
N THR A 31 -40.47 -48.17 51.26
CA THR A 31 -41.40 -48.93 50.44
C THR A 31 -42.81 -48.82 51.02
N MET A 32 -43.80 -48.37 50.25
CA MET A 32 -45.16 -48.92 50.29
C MET A 32 -45.82 -48.79 48.91
N SER A 33 -46.54 -49.85 48.57
CA SER A 33 -47.17 -50.23 47.32
C SER A 33 -48.51 -49.54 47.02
N GLY A 34 -48.75 -49.31 45.72
CA GLY A 34 -50.06 -49.52 45.09
C GLY A 34 -50.98 -48.31 44.91
N MET A 35 -51.16 -47.87 43.65
CA MET A 35 -52.43 -47.98 42.90
C MET A 35 -52.36 -47.18 41.59
N ASP A 36 -52.65 -47.87 40.49
CA ASP A 36 -52.83 -47.34 39.16
C ASP A 36 -53.98 -46.33 39.09
N THR A 37 -53.72 -45.13 38.56
CA THR A 37 -54.70 -44.34 37.82
C THR A 37 -53.99 -43.52 36.73
N PRO A 38 -54.60 -43.36 35.54
CA PRO A 38 -53.92 -42.80 34.37
C PRO A 38 -53.74 -41.29 34.49
N LEU A 39 -52.50 -40.86 34.28
CA LEU A 39 -52.08 -39.46 34.14
C LEU A 39 -52.89 -38.75 33.05
N VAL A 40 -53.84 -37.93 33.49
CA VAL A 40 -54.36 -36.81 32.70
C VAL A 40 -53.17 -35.86 32.48
N SER A 41 -52.85 -35.60 31.20
CA SER A 41 -51.81 -34.67 30.77
C SER A 41 -51.94 -33.32 31.48
N PRO A 42 -50.87 -32.76 32.06
CA PRO A 42 -50.87 -31.34 32.36
C PRO A 42 -50.78 -30.58 31.03
N MET A 43 -51.76 -29.70 30.82
CA MET A 43 -51.72 -28.58 29.88
C MET A 43 -50.31 -28.00 29.81
N PHE A 44 -49.72 -28.01 28.62
CA PHE A 44 -48.44 -27.38 28.33
C PHE A 44 -48.54 -25.88 28.60
N ALA A 45 -47.90 -25.42 29.67
CA ALA A 45 -47.66 -24.01 29.91
C ALA A 45 -46.71 -23.48 28.82
N SER A 46 -47.14 -22.43 28.13
CA SER A 46 -46.46 -21.76 27.01
C SER A 46 -45.26 -20.88 27.43
N ASP A 47 -44.57 -21.21 28.52
CA ASP A 47 -43.75 -20.24 29.28
C ASP A 47 -42.31 -20.69 29.59
N LEU A 48 -41.61 -21.30 28.63
CA LEU A 48 -40.17 -21.60 28.79
C LEU A 48 -39.35 -21.03 27.63
N PHE A 49 -39.27 -19.70 27.58
CA PHE A 49 -38.18 -19.05 26.86
C PHE A 49 -36.83 -19.58 27.39
N LYS A 50 -35.98 -20.09 26.49
CA LYS A 50 -34.61 -20.49 26.81
C LYS A 50 -33.65 -19.46 26.21
N PRO A 51 -32.78 -18.81 27.02
CA PRO A 51 -31.77 -17.89 26.51
C PRO A 51 -30.69 -18.61 25.67
N ASP A 52 -30.53 -19.92 25.86
CA ASP A 52 -29.62 -20.75 25.10
C ASP A 52 -30.23 -22.16 24.97
N PHE A 53 -30.43 -22.64 23.75
CA PHE A 53 -30.90 -24.01 23.51
C PHE A 53 -29.77 -25.03 23.56
N ALA A 54 -28.50 -24.59 23.51
CA ALA A 54 -27.33 -25.47 23.43
C ALA A 54 -27.56 -26.56 22.38
N HIS A 55 -27.68 -27.83 22.76
CA HIS A 55 -27.87 -28.96 21.83
C HIS A 55 -29.34 -29.43 21.68
N ASP A 56 -30.31 -28.71 22.27
CA ASP A 56 -31.74 -29.06 22.24
C ASP A 56 -32.44 -28.61 20.95
N LYS A 57 -32.15 -29.29 19.84
CA LYS A 57 -32.75 -28.99 18.53
C LYS A 57 -34.28 -29.08 18.54
N ILE A 58 -34.82 -30.16 19.10
CA ILE A 58 -36.28 -30.41 19.08
C ILE A 58 -37.02 -29.34 19.90
N GLY A 59 -36.46 -28.94 21.04
CA GLY A 59 -37.00 -27.83 21.83
C GLY A 59 -36.91 -26.50 21.08
N ALA A 60 -35.79 -26.24 20.41
CA ALA A 60 -35.59 -25.05 19.60
C ALA A 60 -36.59 -24.94 18.42
N GLU A 61 -36.81 -26.03 17.68
CA GLU A 61 -37.78 -26.11 16.58
C GLU A 61 -39.20 -25.78 17.07
N LYS A 62 -39.64 -26.42 18.16
CA LYS A 62 -40.97 -26.18 18.74
C LYS A 62 -41.14 -24.75 19.21
N TRP A 63 -40.12 -24.19 19.87
CA TRP A 63 -40.14 -22.81 20.31
C TRP A 63 -40.22 -21.84 19.12
N ALA A 64 -39.41 -22.05 18.08
CA ALA A 64 -39.39 -21.19 16.90
C ALA A 64 -40.75 -21.16 16.19
N MET A 65 -41.36 -22.33 15.98
CA MET A 65 -42.67 -22.45 15.34
C MET A 65 -43.76 -21.68 16.07
N GLU A 66 -43.81 -21.77 17.41
CA GLU A 66 -44.82 -21.06 18.20
C GLU A 66 -44.50 -19.57 18.33
N TYR A 67 -43.24 -19.21 18.57
CA TYR A 67 -42.80 -17.82 18.74
C TYR A 67 -43.03 -16.98 17.48
N TYR A 68 -42.60 -17.48 16.32
CA TYR A 68 -42.69 -16.75 15.05
C TYR A 68 -44.03 -16.92 14.33
N LYS A 69 -45.00 -17.65 14.89
CA LYS A 69 -46.30 -17.92 14.27
C LYS A 69 -47.01 -16.65 13.78
N LYS A 70 -47.01 -15.58 14.59
CA LYS A 70 -47.61 -14.29 14.22
C LYS A 70 -46.86 -13.61 13.09
N TRP A 71 -45.53 -13.65 13.12
CA TRP A 71 -44.69 -13.12 12.07
C TRP A 71 -44.93 -13.87 10.75
N THR A 72 -44.89 -15.19 10.75
CA THR A 72 -45.15 -16.03 9.57
C THR A 72 -46.52 -15.75 8.96
N ASN A 73 -47.57 -15.64 9.78
CA ASN A 73 -48.92 -15.32 9.33
C ASN A 73 -49.08 -13.89 8.77
N SER A 74 -48.13 -13.00 9.06
CA SER A 74 -48.14 -11.62 8.56
C SER A 74 -47.41 -11.44 7.23
N LEU A 75 -46.71 -12.48 6.74
CA LEU A 75 -45.96 -12.42 5.49
C LEU A 75 -46.91 -12.51 4.28
N SER A 76 -46.69 -11.64 3.29
CA SER A 76 -47.35 -11.74 2.00
C SER A 76 -46.73 -12.86 1.17
N SER A 77 -47.40 -13.26 0.08
CA SER A 77 -46.84 -14.23 -0.88
C SER A 77 -45.52 -13.77 -1.50
N THR A 78 -45.31 -12.46 -1.66
CA THR A 78 -44.04 -11.90 -2.15
C THR A 78 -42.94 -12.01 -1.10
N HIS A 79 -43.23 -11.72 0.18
CA HIS A 79 -42.26 -11.93 1.26
C HIS A 79 -41.81 -13.40 1.33
N ILE A 80 -42.76 -14.33 1.32
CA ILE A 80 -42.48 -15.77 1.37
C ILE A 80 -41.59 -16.19 0.20
N LYS A 81 -41.90 -15.74 -1.02
CA LYS A 81 -41.11 -16.08 -2.21
C LYS A 81 -39.66 -15.59 -2.12
N SER A 82 -39.42 -14.34 -1.70
CA SER A 82 -38.07 -13.80 -1.58
C SER A 82 -37.28 -14.44 -0.42
N ILE A 83 -37.95 -14.81 0.68
CA ILE A 83 -37.32 -15.57 1.79
C ILE A 83 -36.96 -17.00 1.36
N GLU A 84 -37.81 -17.67 0.59
CA GLU A 84 -37.49 -19.01 0.06
C GLU A 84 -36.30 -18.96 -0.93
N GLU A 85 -36.19 -17.91 -1.75
CA GLU A 85 -35.01 -17.70 -2.61
C GLU A 85 -33.72 -17.53 -1.79
N LEU A 86 -33.79 -16.88 -0.62
CA LEU A 86 -32.65 -16.77 0.30
C LEU A 86 -32.28 -18.13 0.93
N LYS A 87 -33.29 -18.94 1.26
CA LYS A 87 -33.11 -20.25 1.91
C LYS A 87 -32.59 -21.32 0.96
N SER A 88 -33.08 -21.34 -0.28
CA SER A 88 -32.73 -22.33 -1.30
C SER A 88 -32.88 -21.68 -2.68
N PRO A 89 -31.84 -20.98 -3.17
CA PRO A 89 -31.89 -20.30 -4.45
C PRO A 89 -32.28 -21.29 -5.56
N ALA A 90 -33.22 -20.90 -6.44
CA ALA A 90 -33.70 -21.79 -7.49
C ALA A 90 -32.61 -22.11 -8.52
N LYS A 91 -31.70 -21.16 -8.73
CA LYS A 91 -30.54 -21.26 -9.61
C LYS A 91 -29.32 -20.61 -8.96
N PRO A 92 -28.65 -21.26 -8.01
CA PRO A 92 -27.58 -20.66 -7.23
C PRO A 92 -26.40 -20.19 -8.08
N GLY A 93 -26.15 -20.79 -9.26
CA GLY A 93 -25.14 -20.30 -10.21
C GLY A 93 -25.53 -18.97 -10.89
N GLU A 94 -26.82 -18.70 -11.07
CA GLU A 94 -27.31 -17.52 -11.80
C GLU A 94 -27.77 -16.39 -10.86
N TYR A 95 -28.42 -16.70 -9.74
CA TYR A 95 -29.04 -15.73 -8.84
C TYR A 95 -28.91 -16.18 -7.38
N ASP A 96 -28.15 -15.42 -6.58
CA ASP A 96 -27.92 -15.70 -5.16
C ASP A 96 -27.76 -14.38 -4.40
N ILE A 97 -28.76 -14.04 -3.59
CA ILE A 97 -28.85 -12.75 -2.89
C ILE A 97 -27.69 -12.58 -1.90
N ASN A 98 -27.37 -13.61 -1.12
CA ASN A 98 -26.33 -13.50 -0.09
C ASN A 98 -24.94 -13.44 -0.73
N ARG A 99 -24.69 -14.23 -1.77
CA ARG A 99 -23.43 -14.15 -2.52
C ARG A 99 -23.21 -12.77 -3.12
N GLU A 100 -24.25 -12.18 -3.71
CA GLU A 100 -24.16 -10.86 -4.33
C GLU A 100 -23.99 -9.74 -3.29
N LEU A 101 -24.73 -9.78 -2.18
CA LEU A 101 -24.56 -8.84 -1.07
C LEU A 101 -23.13 -8.92 -0.50
N LYS A 102 -22.57 -10.13 -0.38
CA LYS A 102 -21.19 -10.32 0.06
C LYS A 102 -20.19 -9.70 -0.92
N ALA A 103 -20.35 -9.97 -2.21
CA ALA A 103 -19.44 -9.46 -3.25
C ALA A 103 -19.42 -7.93 -3.37
N THR A 104 -20.56 -7.30 -3.12
CA THR A 104 -20.76 -5.84 -3.24
C THR A 104 -20.62 -5.07 -1.93
N GLY A 105 -20.27 -5.74 -0.83
CA GLY A 105 -20.22 -5.12 0.50
C GLY A 105 -21.59 -4.58 0.97
N GLY A 106 -22.68 -5.17 0.50
CA GLY A 106 -24.06 -4.82 0.88
C GLY A 106 -24.70 -3.71 0.04
N ASP A 107 -23.95 -3.04 -0.83
CA ASP A 107 -24.46 -2.04 -1.77
C ASP A 107 -24.60 -2.62 -3.18
N ILE A 108 -25.79 -3.12 -3.48
CA ILE A 108 -26.12 -3.74 -4.76
C ILE A 108 -25.98 -2.78 -5.96
N ASN A 109 -25.86 -1.46 -5.73
CA ASN A 109 -25.60 -0.50 -6.80
C ASN A 109 -24.15 -0.54 -7.29
N ARG A 110 -23.23 -1.16 -6.52
CA ARG A 110 -21.84 -1.38 -6.92
C ARG A 110 -21.65 -2.55 -7.87
N ARG A 111 -22.72 -3.31 -8.21
CA ARG A 111 -22.61 -4.36 -9.21
C ARG A 111 -22.13 -3.75 -10.53
N PRO A 112 -21.01 -4.22 -11.09
CA PRO A 112 -20.55 -3.75 -12.38
C PRO A 112 -21.55 -4.17 -13.46
N ILE A 113 -21.83 -3.26 -14.39
CA ILE A 113 -22.68 -3.52 -15.55
C ILE A 113 -21.78 -3.47 -16.77
N ASP A 114 -21.47 -4.63 -17.35
CA ASP A 114 -20.73 -4.67 -18.62
C ASP A 114 -21.57 -4.12 -19.78
N GLN A 115 -20.91 -3.52 -20.78
CA GLN A 115 -21.60 -2.87 -21.90
C GLN A 115 -22.39 -3.85 -22.78
N GLU A 116 -21.91 -5.08 -22.95
CA GLU A 116 -22.53 -6.08 -23.84
C GLU A 116 -23.79 -6.73 -23.24
N GLY A 117 -23.91 -6.73 -21.90
CA GLY A 117 -25.00 -7.32 -21.13
C GLY A 117 -25.96 -6.32 -20.48
N GLN A 118 -25.82 -5.01 -20.78
CA GLN A 118 -26.50 -3.90 -20.07
C GLN A 118 -27.95 -4.19 -19.68
N THR A 119 -28.81 -4.61 -20.61
CA THR A 119 -30.23 -4.84 -20.30
C THR A 119 -30.45 -6.00 -19.31
N LYS A 120 -29.75 -7.13 -19.50
CA LYS A 120 -29.94 -8.32 -18.64
C LYS A 120 -29.32 -8.14 -17.26
N GLU A 121 -28.13 -7.55 -17.18
CA GLU A 121 -27.48 -7.29 -15.90
C GLU A 121 -28.18 -6.17 -15.12
N GLN A 122 -28.77 -5.19 -15.80
CA GLN A 122 -29.63 -4.18 -15.18
C GLN A 122 -30.92 -4.83 -14.63
N GLU A 123 -31.64 -5.63 -15.42
CA GLU A 123 -32.84 -6.35 -14.97
C GLU A 123 -32.55 -7.24 -13.76
N LYS A 124 -31.39 -7.91 -13.76
CA LYS A 124 -30.93 -8.73 -12.64
C LYS A 124 -30.64 -7.89 -11.39
N THR A 125 -29.99 -6.75 -11.55
CA THR A 125 -29.73 -5.79 -10.47
C THR A 125 -31.03 -5.26 -9.87
N ASP A 126 -32.01 -4.92 -10.72
CA ASP A 126 -33.32 -4.44 -10.28
C ASP A 126 -34.12 -5.54 -9.56
N ARG A 127 -33.98 -6.79 -10.00
CA ARG A 127 -34.53 -7.94 -9.28
C ARG A 127 -33.91 -8.08 -7.88
N TYR A 128 -32.58 -8.02 -7.76
CA TYR A 128 -31.91 -8.06 -6.46
C TYR A 128 -32.39 -6.93 -5.55
N LYS A 129 -32.46 -5.69 -6.04
CA LYS A 129 -32.97 -4.54 -5.27
C LYS A 129 -34.37 -4.80 -4.71
N LYS A 130 -35.27 -5.33 -5.55
CA LYS A 130 -36.64 -5.64 -5.16
C LYS A 130 -36.70 -6.75 -4.11
N ASP A 131 -35.98 -7.85 -4.31
CA ASP A 131 -35.98 -8.97 -3.37
C ASP A 131 -35.33 -8.59 -2.03
N ILE A 132 -34.25 -7.80 -2.05
CA ILE A 132 -33.59 -7.27 -0.85
C ILE A 132 -34.56 -6.37 -0.06
N ASP A 133 -35.20 -5.39 -0.69
CA ASP A 133 -36.19 -4.52 -0.04
C ASP A 133 -37.39 -5.32 0.52
N THR A 134 -37.81 -6.36 -0.20
CA THR A 134 -38.89 -7.26 0.23
C THR A 134 -38.49 -8.05 1.48
N ILE A 135 -37.27 -8.58 1.54
CA ILE A 135 -36.75 -9.30 2.71
C ILE A 135 -36.52 -8.35 3.89
N ASP A 136 -35.92 -7.17 3.65
CA ASP A 136 -35.67 -6.15 4.68
C ASP A 136 -37.00 -5.72 5.35
N LYS A 137 -38.07 -5.54 4.58
CA LYS A 137 -39.42 -5.26 5.09
C LYS A 137 -40.00 -6.41 5.91
N ALA A 138 -39.83 -7.65 5.45
CA ALA A 138 -40.29 -8.83 6.18
C ALA A 138 -39.60 -8.96 7.55
N LEU A 139 -38.28 -8.76 7.60
CA LEU A 139 -37.49 -8.85 8.83
C LEU A 139 -37.66 -7.66 9.77
N SER A 140 -38.09 -6.50 9.26
CA SER A 140 -38.39 -5.32 10.08
C SER A 140 -39.71 -5.40 10.85
N ASN A 141 -40.50 -6.47 10.64
CA ASN A 141 -41.75 -6.67 11.34
C ASN A 141 -41.52 -6.92 12.84
N LYS A 142 -42.22 -6.15 13.69
CA LYS A 142 -42.12 -6.23 15.15
C LYS A 142 -42.38 -7.63 15.73
N GLU A 143 -43.21 -8.44 15.08
CA GLU A 143 -43.53 -9.80 15.53
C GLU A 143 -42.36 -10.78 15.31
N GLY A 144 -41.37 -10.41 14.49
CA GLY A 144 -40.14 -11.17 14.29
C GLY A 144 -39.00 -10.77 15.21
N LYS A 145 -39.17 -9.74 16.05
CA LYS A 145 -38.11 -9.30 16.97
C LYS A 145 -37.90 -10.30 18.09
N THR A 146 -36.65 -10.50 18.51
CA THR A 146 -36.36 -11.24 19.75
C THR A 146 -36.88 -10.46 20.96
N THR A 147 -37.53 -11.12 21.92
CA THR A 147 -38.01 -10.47 23.15
C THR A 147 -36.94 -10.36 24.23
N ASN A 148 -35.99 -11.29 24.21
CA ASN A 148 -34.95 -11.44 25.20
C ASN A 148 -33.60 -11.63 24.51
N LYS A 149 -32.53 -11.41 25.28
CA LYS A 149 -31.18 -11.82 24.86
C LYS A 149 -31.16 -13.34 24.68
N MET A 150 -30.56 -13.81 23.59
CA MET A 150 -30.41 -15.24 23.31
C MET A 150 -29.11 -15.56 22.57
N TYR A 151 -28.75 -16.84 22.52
CA TYR A 151 -27.62 -17.34 21.73
C TYR A 151 -28.11 -18.11 20.51
N VAL A 152 -27.40 -17.92 19.40
CA VAL A 152 -27.57 -18.66 18.15
C VAL A 152 -26.22 -19.17 17.66
N TYR A 153 -26.25 -20.14 16.76
CA TYR A 153 -25.10 -20.93 16.36
C TYR A 153 -24.96 -20.98 14.86
N LYS A 154 -23.71 -21.07 14.37
CA LYS A 154 -23.44 -21.27 12.96
C LYS A 154 -22.15 -22.04 12.78
N ASP A 155 -22.22 -23.12 12.02
CA ASP A 155 -21.05 -23.81 11.53
C ASP A 155 -20.58 -23.09 10.26
N MET A 156 -19.27 -22.87 10.16
CA MET A 156 -18.64 -22.30 8.96
C MET A 156 -17.35 -23.03 8.64
N LYS A 157 -17.03 -23.08 7.35
CA LYS A 157 -15.69 -23.38 6.88
C LYS A 157 -14.83 -22.14 7.04
N LEU A 158 -13.52 -22.34 7.14
CA LEU A 158 -12.57 -21.24 7.08
C LEU A 158 -12.68 -20.50 5.74
N SER A 159 -13.02 -21.23 4.68
CA SER A 159 -13.27 -20.69 3.34
C SER A 159 -14.43 -19.69 3.27
N ASP A 160 -15.27 -19.63 4.30
CA ASP A 160 -16.38 -18.67 4.39
C ASP A 160 -15.90 -17.30 4.89
N LEU A 161 -14.73 -17.22 5.54
CA LEU A 161 -14.10 -15.99 6.02
C LEU A 161 -13.07 -15.43 5.04
N ASN A 162 -12.28 -16.30 4.42
CA ASN A 162 -11.29 -15.96 3.40
C ASN A 162 -11.06 -17.16 2.48
N THR A 163 -10.15 -17.15 1.51
CA THR A 163 -9.91 -18.33 0.64
C THR A 163 -9.09 -19.45 1.30
N ILE A 164 -8.83 -19.36 2.61
CA ILE A 164 -8.05 -20.36 3.35
C ILE A 164 -8.91 -21.60 3.57
N LYS A 165 -8.33 -22.78 3.38
CA LYS A 165 -9.01 -24.07 3.58
C LYS A 165 -8.87 -24.49 5.03
N ASP A 166 -9.84 -25.24 5.54
CA ASP A 166 -9.80 -25.79 6.91
C ASP A 166 -8.48 -26.52 7.20
N ASN A 167 -7.96 -27.27 6.21
CA ASN A 167 -6.70 -27.99 6.31
C ASN A 167 -5.48 -27.10 6.58
N ASP A 168 -5.55 -25.81 6.27
CA ASP A 168 -4.44 -24.89 6.52
C ASP A 168 -4.28 -24.63 8.02
N LEU A 169 -5.34 -24.75 8.83
CA LEU A 169 -5.29 -24.64 10.30
C LEU A 169 -5.25 -26.00 11.02
N ILE A 170 -5.31 -27.12 10.31
CA ILE A 170 -5.24 -28.47 10.88
C ILE A 170 -3.77 -28.91 10.97
N ASP A 171 -3.43 -29.62 12.05
CA ASP A 171 -2.12 -30.28 12.20
C ASP A 171 -1.99 -31.41 11.17
N SER A 172 -0.97 -31.31 10.30
CA SER A 172 -0.74 -32.28 9.21
C SER A 172 -0.42 -33.69 9.70
N MET A 173 0.09 -33.83 10.94
CA MET A 173 0.40 -35.11 11.57
C MET A 173 -0.78 -35.64 12.40
N HIS A 174 -1.73 -34.78 12.78
CA HIS A 174 -2.87 -35.11 13.61
C HIS A 174 -4.16 -34.48 13.06
N PRO A 175 -4.85 -35.10 12.09
CA PRO A 175 -5.97 -34.49 11.35
C PRO A 175 -7.21 -34.12 12.20
N ASN A 176 -7.26 -34.57 13.45
CA ASN A 176 -8.30 -34.21 14.42
C ASN A 176 -7.89 -33.05 15.34
N ARG A 177 -6.73 -32.44 15.13
CA ARG A 177 -6.18 -31.35 15.94
C ARG A 177 -5.96 -30.08 15.12
N ILE A 178 -6.10 -28.94 15.79
CA ILE A 178 -5.78 -27.63 15.25
C ILE A 178 -4.31 -27.32 15.52
N ASP A 179 -3.61 -26.80 14.52
CA ASP A 179 -2.23 -26.32 14.66
C ASP A 179 -2.19 -25.08 15.58
N ALA A 180 -1.46 -25.18 16.69
CA ALA A 180 -1.48 -24.18 17.75
C ALA A 180 -0.86 -22.84 17.33
N GLU A 181 0.20 -22.85 16.51
CA GLU A 181 0.86 -21.62 16.06
C GLU A 181 -0.02 -20.90 15.03
N LYS A 182 -0.54 -21.64 14.05
CA LYS A 182 -1.45 -21.05 13.05
C LYS A 182 -2.75 -20.54 13.66
N PHE A 183 -3.26 -21.23 14.68
CA PHE A 183 -4.41 -20.77 15.45
C PHE A 183 -4.15 -19.45 16.19
N LYS A 184 -2.95 -19.27 16.73
CA LYS A 184 -2.56 -18.05 17.44
C LYS A 184 -2.60 -16.85 16.50
N ASP A 185 -2.08 -16.98 15.28
CA ASP A 185 -2.10 -15.90 14.28
C ASP A 185 -3.53 -15.58 13.83
N PHE A 186 -4.34 -16.60 13.55
CA PHE A 186 -5.77 -16.42 13.25
C PHE A 186 -6.50 -15.68 14.36
N LYS A 187 -6.27 -16.08 15.62
CA LYS A 187 -6.91 -15.50 16.79
C LYS A 187 -6.53 -14.04 17.02
N ASN A 188 -5.25 -13.69 16.90
CA ASN A 188 -4.75 -12.37 17.27
C ASN A 188 -5.30 -11.26 16.37
N ASN A 189 -5.67 -11.60 15.13
CA ASN A 189 -6.17 -10.66 14.14
C ASN A 189 -7.71 -10.64 14.04
N PHE A 190 -8.42 -11.36 14.93
CA PHE A 190 -9.88 -11.51 14.85
C PHE A 190 -10.65 -10.87 16.01
N ASN A 191 -10.84 -9.55 15.91
CA ASN A 191 -11.46 -8.73 16.96
C ASN A 191 -12.89 -8.28 16.60
N TYR A 192 -13.19 -8.13 15.32
CA TYR A 192 -14.52 -7.72 14.85
C TYR A 192 -14.75 -8.15 13.40
N GLY A 193 -16.02 -8.25 13.03
CA GLY A 193 -16.46 -8.54 11.67
C GLY A 193 -17.74 -7.80 11.32
N LEU A 194 -18.09 -7.84 10.05
CA LEU A 194 -19.31 -7.31 9.49
C LEU A 194 -20.11 -8.43 8.84
N SER A 195 -21.40 -8.20 8.65
CA SER A 195 -22.23 -9.04 7.79
C SER A 195 -23.13 -8.13 6.97
N SER A 196 -22.74 -7.99 5.71
CA SER A 196 -23.49 -7.24 4.68
C SER A 196 -24.60 -8.07 4.05
N ASP A 197 -24.54 -9.40 4.24
CA ASP A 197 -25.53 -10.38 3.82
C ASP A 197 -26.52 -10.74 4.96
N TYR A 198 -27.50 -11.60 4.67
CA TYR A 198 -28.42 -12.12 5.69
C TYR A 198 -27.83 -13.36 6.38
N LEU A 199 -27.48 -13.25 7.67
CA LEU A 199 -26.97 -14.40 8.43
C LEU A 199 -28.08 -15.41 8.69
N ILE A 200 -27.90 -16.62 8.15
CA ILE A 200 -28.71 -17.78 8.51
C ILE A 200 -28.00 -18.54 9.63
N VAL A 201 -28.67 -18.65 10.77
CA VAL A 201 -28.15 -19.25 12.02
C VAL A 201 -29.10 -20.31 12.54
N ASN A 202 -28.60 -21.18 13.41
CA ASN A 202 -29.38 -22.18 14.13
C ASN A 202 -29.61 -21.72 15.57
N LEU A 203 -30.78 -22.01 16.13
CA LEU A 203 -31.08 -21.80 17.54
C LEU A 203 -30.33 -22.79 18.43
N SER A 204 -30.04 -23.99 17.92
CA SER A 204 -29.26 -25.02 18.61
C SER A 204 -27.92 -25.29 17.91
N GLU A 205 -26.91 -25.65 18.70
CA GLU A 205 -25.59 -26.03 18.24
C GLU A 205 -25.56 -27.46 17.71
N ARG A 206 -25.03 -27.61 16.49
CA ARG A 206 -24.77 -28.92 15.89
C ARG A 206 -23.43 -29.46 16.40
N GLU A 207 -23.46 -30.59 17.13
CA GLU A 207 -22.24 -31.21 17.67
C GLU A 207 -21.46 -32.01 16.62
N GLY A 208 -20.19 -31.66 16.43
CA GLY A 208 -19.28 -32.32 15.50
C GLY A 208 -19.63 -32.05 14.03
N GLY A 209 -19.29 -33.01 13.16
CA GLY A 209 -19.55 -32.97 11.73
C GLY A 209 -18.41 -32.40 10.88
N ASP A 210 -18.64 -32.38 9.56
CA ASP A 210 -17.66 -31.90 8.56
C ASP A 210 -18.16 -30.64 7.83
N ASN A 211 -19.09 -29.91 8.46
CA ASN A 211 -19.65 -28.65 7.94
C ASN A 211 -18.72 -27.44 8.16
N GLY A 212 -17.44 -27.69 8.43
CA GLY A 212 -16.41 -26.69 8.71
C GLY A 212 -15.84 -26.78 10.13
N ILE A 213 -14.65 -26.21 10.31
CA ILE A 213 -13.94 -26.20 11.60
C ILE A 213 -14.33 -25.02 12.51
N LEU A 214 -15.07 -24.04 12.02
CA LEU A 214 -15.48 -22.87 12.80
C LEU A 214 -16.87 -23.06 13.39
N LYS A 215 -16.97 -22.94 14.72
CA LYS A 215 -18.20 -23.07 15.50
C LYS A 215 -18.54 -21.71 16.11
N TRP A 216 -19.42 -20.95 15.45
CA TRP A 216 -19.86 -19.65 15.93
C TRP A 216 -20.94 -19.80 17.01
N ARG A 217 -20.80 -19.05 18.10
CA ARG A 217 -21.85 -18.80 19.10
C ARG A 217 -22.04 -17.30 19.20
N ILE A 218 -23.18 -16.83 18.70
CA ILE A 218 -23.49 -15.41 18.53
C ILE A 218 -24.53 -15.01 19.55
N GLU A 219 -24.22 -14.01 20.36
CA GLU A 219 -25.16 -13.36 21.26
C GLU A 219 -26.03 -12.36 20.50
N LEU A 220 -27.35 -12.58 20.51
CA LEU A 220 -28.34 -11.66 19.98
C LEU A 220 -28.90 -10.80 21.13
N PRO A 221 -28.81 -9.47 21.05
CA PRO A 221 -29.54 -8.58 21.96
C PRO A 221 -31.05 -8.78 21.87
N ALA A 222 -31.77 -8.40 22.94
CA ALA A 222 -33.22 -8.26 22.86
C ALA A 222 -33.59 -7.19 21.82
N GLY A 223 -34.69 -7.42 21.10
CA GLY A 223 -35.19 -6.53 20.05
C GLY A 223 -34.51 -6.71 18.68
N THR A 224 -33.66 -7.73 18.52
CA THR A 224 -32.99 -8.02 17.24
C THR A 224 -34.03 -8.45 16.20
N ASN A 225 -33.97 -7.88 15.00
CA ASN A 225 -34.82 -8.24 13.88
C ASN A 225 -34.42 -9.61 13.31
N THR A 226 -35.34 -10.56 13.36
CA THR A 226 -35.14 -11.95 12.94
C THR A 226 -36.38 -12.50 12.25
N GLY A 227 -36.20 -13.56 11.47
CA GLY A 227 -37.29 -14.34 10.88
C GLY A 227 -37.04 -15.83 11.03
N HIS A 228 -38.10 -16.62 11.21
CA HIS A 228 -38.00 -18.08 11.21
C HIS A 228 -38.00 -18.59 9.77
N LEU A 229 -37.01 -19.42 9.41
CA LEU A 229 -36.94 -20.01 8.07
C LEU A 229 -37.61 -21.39 8.03
N ASP A 230 -37.08 -22.32 8.81
CA ASP A 230 -37.58 -23.67 9.02
C ASP A 230 -36.82 -24.30 10.19
N GLU A 231 -37.26 -25.47 10.65
CA GLU A 231 -36.62 -26.20 11.75
C GLU A 231 -36.26 -25.23 12.90
N ASP A 232 -35.00 -25.26 13.34
CA ASP A 232 -34.42 -24.40 14.35
C ASP A 232 -33.66 -23.22 13.74
N ARG A 233 -33.87 -22.89 12.46
CA ARG A 233 -33.11 -21.87 11.73
C ARG A 233 -33.78 -20.51 11.73
N LEU A 234 -32.97 -19.49 12.02
CA LEU A 234 -33.35 -18.09 11.90
C LEU A 234 -32.55 -17.41 10.80
N VAL A 235 -33.16 -16.40 10.20
CA VAL A 235 -32.49 -15.38 9.39
C VAL A 235 -32.41 -14.08 10.17
N LEU A 236 -31.24 -13.45 10.17
CA LEU A 236 -31.00 -12.14 10.76
C LEU A 236 -31.03 -11.08 9.68
N GLN A 237 -31.40 -9.86 10.06
CA GLN A 237 -31.28 -8.71 9.16
C GLN A 237 -29.81 -8.47 8.77
N ARG A 238 -29.59 -8.08 7.51
CA ARG A 238 -28.28 -7.70 6.97
C ARG A 238 -27.77 -6.38 7.55
N ASN A 239 -26.54 -6.00 7.18
CA ASN A 239 -25.86 -4.78 7.63
C ASN A 239 -25.72 -4.73 9.15
N THR A 240 -25.14 -5.79 9.70
CA THR A 240 -24.87 -5.93 11.14
C THR A 240 -23.38 -6.00 11.42
N GLY A 241 -23.01 -5.67 12.66
CA GLY A 241 -21.65 -5.83 13.17
C GLY A 241 -21.55 -7.00 14.12
N LEU A 242 -20.35 -7.58 14.20
CA LEU A 242 -20.00 -8.69 15.09
C LEU A 242 -18.79 -8.25 15.93
N GLU A 243 -18.97 -8.15 17.25
CA GLU A 243 -17.83 -8.02 18.17
C GLU A 243 -17.36 -9.41 18.56
N ILE A 244 -16.08 -9.71 18.32
CA ILE A 244 -15.50 -11.01 18.67
C ILE A 244 -14.94 -10.91 20.08
N ASN A 245 -15.59 -11.58 21.02
CA ASN A 245 -15.23 -11.52 22.43
C ASN A 245 -14.14 -12.55 22.78
N ASN A 246 -14.17 -13.71 22.13
CA ASN A 246 -13.24 -14.79 22.43
C ASN A 246 -13.18 -15.82 21.28
N VAL A 247 -11.97 -16.28 20.97
CA VAL A 247 -11.69 -17.35 20.01
C VAL A 247 -10.85 -18.43 20.71
N THR A 248 -11.35 -19.67 20.73
CA THR A 248 -10.74 -20.80 21.47
C THR A 248 -10.89 -22.13 20.74
N ILE A 249 -9.94 -23.04 20.92
CA ILE A 249 -10.09 -24.43 20.49
C ILE A 249 -11.02 -25.16 21.47
N ILE A 250 -11.95 -25.95 20.93
CA ILE A 250 -12.84 -26.85 21.68
C ILE A 250 -12.75 -28.27 21.10
N ASN A 251 -13.04 -29.29 21.91
CA ASN A 251 -13.15 -30.66 21.43
C ASN A 251 -14.61 -31.10 21.40
N GLN A 252 -15.06 -31.63 20.26
CA GLN A 252 -16.36 -32.29 20.12
C GLN A 252 -16.17 -33.67 19.53
N LYS A 253 -16.55 -34.70 20.29
CA LYS A 253 -16.50 -36.11 19.86
C LYS A 253 -15.11 -36.54 19.35
N GLY A 254 -14.04 -36.06 20.00
CA GLY A 254 -12.66 -36.45 19.67
C GLY A 254 -11.99 -35.65 18.56
N LYS A 255 -12.68 -34.65 17.98
CA LYS A 255 -12.14 -33.72 16.97
C LYS A 255 -12.13 -32.29 17.50
N GLU A 256 -11.06 -31.56 17.22
CA GLU A 256 -10.92 -30.15 17.60
C GLU A 256 -11.60 -29.22 16.58
N TYR A 257 -12.20 -28.14 17.10
CA TYR A 257 -12.87 -27.08 16.35
C TYR A 257 -12.51 -25.73 16.95
N ILE A 258 -12.71 -24.65 16.20
CA ILE A 258 -12.49 -23.29 16.66
C ILE A 258 -13.84 -22.67 17.06
N ARG A 259 -14.05 -22.45 18.36
CA ARG A 259 -15.18 -21.70 18.88
C ARG A 259 -14.95 -20.21 18.71
N ILE A 260 -15.89 -19.53 18.06
CA ILE A 260 -15.92 -18.07 17.95
C ILE A 260 -17.11 -17.55 18.74
N ASN A 261 -16.85 -16.86 19.84
CA ASN A 261 -17.89 -16.20 20.63
C ASN A 261 -18.03 -14.75 20.16
N ALA A 262 -19.14 -14.44 19.52
CA ALA A 262 -19.43 -13.13 18.98
C ALA A 262 -20.65 -12.49 19.64
N LYS A 263 -20.75 -11.17 19.56
CA LYS A 263 -21.94 -10.41 19.92
C LYS A 263 -22.42 -9.61 18.73
N LEU A 264 -23.70 -9.73 18.40
CA LEU A 264 -24.32 -8.92 17.36
C LEU A 264 -24.48 -7.47 17.87
N VAL A 265 -24.01 -6.53 17.06
CA VAL A 265 -24.10 -5.09 17.31
C VAL A 265 -24.56 -4.37 16.05
N ALA A 266 -24.92 -3.09 16.18
CA ALA A 266 -25.19 -2.25 15.01
C ALA A 266 -23.92 -2.07 14.17
N LYS A 267 -24.04 -2.14 12.83
CA LYS A 267 -22.92 -1.95 11.89
C LYS A 267 -22.11 -0.68 12.17
N GLY A 268 -22.80 0.43 12.43
CA GLY A 268 -22.14 1.72 12.72
C GLY A 268 -21.15 1.67 13.90
N LYS A 269 -21.31 0.75 14.85
CA LYS A 269 -20.33 0.57 15.95
C LYS A 269 -19.00 0.00 15.43
N ILE A 270 -19.05 -0.89 14.45
CA ILE A 270 -17.86 -1.47 13.82
C ILE A 270 -17.28 -0.51 12.78
N ASP A 271 -18.12 0.22 12.04
CA ASP A 271 -17.67 1.25 11.09
C ASP A 271 -16.79 2.31 11.77
N VAL A 272 -17.13 2.72 12.99
CA VAL A 272 -16.29 3.64 13.79
C VAL A 272 -14.90 3.02 14.08
N LYS A 273 -14.82 1.72 14.36
CA LYS A 273 -13.53 1.04 14.60
C LYS A 273 -12.68 1.01 13.32
N VAL A 274 -13.30 0.68 12.18
CA VAL A 274 -12.63 0.67 10.86
C VAL A 274 -12.12 2.07 10.52
N LYS A 275 -12.95 3.11 10.68
CA LYS A 275 -12.55 4.51 10.41
C LYS A 275 -11.48 5.03 11.36
N THR A 276 -11.49 4.59 12.62
CA THR A 276 -10.40 4.91 13.56
C THR A 276 -9.09 4.27 13.09
N ALA A 277 -9.12 2.98 12.74
CA ALA A 277 -7.94 2.29 12.21
C ALA A 277 -7.42 2.91 10.90
N GLU A 278 -8.31 3.33 10.00
CA GLU A 278 -7.97 4.05 8.77
C GLU A 278 -7.24 5.37 9.07
N ALA A 279 -7.79 6.18 9.97
CA ALA A 279 -7.21 7.48 10.35
C ALA A 279 -5.86 7.32 11.06
N ASP A 280 -5.76 6.40 12.02
CA ASP A 280 -4.52 6.12 12.75
C ASP A 280 -3.41 5.64 11.81
N LEU A 281 -3.77 4.77 10.85
CA LEU A 281 -2.83 4.25 9.87
C LEU A 281 -2.35 5.34 8.90
N ASN A 282 -3.25 6.16 8.34
CA ASN A 282 -2.88 7.32 7.51
C ASN A 282 -1.95 8.27 8.26
N LYS A 283 -2.27 8.59 9.52
CA LYS A 283 -1.43 9.46 10.34
C LYS A 283 -0.02 8.89 10.48
N SER A 284 0.10 7.63 10.90
CA SER A 284 1.41 6.96 11.06
C SER A 284 2.20 6.89 9.75
N TRP A 285 1.51 6.66 8.63
CA TRP A 285 2.11 6.59 7.31
C TRP A 285 2.63 7.95 6.84
N ASN A 286 1.83 9.00 7.04
CA ASN A 286 2.20 10.37 6.72
C ASN A 286 3.42 10.83 7.54
N GLU A 287 3.49 10.45 8.82
CA GLU A 287 4.64 10.73 9.67
C GLU A 287 5.92 10.02 9.17
N ILE A 288 5.83 8.74 8.81
CA ILE A 288 6.98 7.95 8.31
C ILE A 288 7.53 8.51 6.98
N LEU A 289 6.64 8.93 6.07
CA LEU A 289 7.01 9.43 4.75
C LEU A 289 7.18 10.96 4.70
N ASN A 290 6.95 11.66 5.80
CA ASN A 290 6.92 13.13 5.87
C ASN A 290 6.00 13.73 4.78
N LEU A 291 4.78 13.23 4.72
CA LEU A 291 3.68 13.74 3.90
C LEU A 291 2.87 14.77 4.70
N PRO A 292 2.09 15.65 4.05
CA PRO A 292 1.19 16.56 4.76
C PRO A 292 0.24 15.80 5.69
N GLU A 293 0.05 16.28 6.93
CA GLU A 293 -0.69 15.58 7.99
C GLU A 293 -2.11 15.15 7.56
N GLY A 294 -2.77 15.96 6.74
CA GLY A 294 -4.13 15.72 6.22
C GLY A 294 -4.21 14.86 4.95
N THR A 295 -3.12 14.20 4.53
CA THR A 295 -3.13 13.34 3.35
C THR A 295 -3.93 12.07 3.63
N GLU A 296 -5.06 11.89 2.94
CA GLU A 296 -5.85 10.66 2.98
C GLU A 296 -5.40 9.74 1.83
N PHE A 297 -4.43 8.87 2.10
CA PHE A 297 -3.83 7.98 1.10
C PHE A 297 -4.32 6.53 1.19
N ILE A 298 -4.67 6.08 2.40
CA ILE A 298 -5.05 4.69 2.70
C ILE A 298 -6.54 4.63 3.01
N ARG A 299 -7.25 3.67 2.41
CA ARG A 299 -8.69 3.46 2.60
C ARG A 299 -9.02 2.01 2.91
N PHE A 300 -9.92 1.78 3.87
CA PHE A 300 -10.50 0.48 4.15
C PHE A 300 -11.90 0.35 3.56
N GLU A 301 -12.04 -0.56 2.60
CA GLU A 301 -13.33 -0.98 2.04
C GLU A 301 -13.67 -2.39 2.54
N VAL A 302 -13.98 -2.50 3.83
CA VAL A 302 -14.22 -3.79 4.51
C VAL A 302 -15.69 -3.94 4.93
N ASN A 303 -16.32 -5.06 4.58
CA ASN A 303 -17.76 -5.28 4.71
C ASN A 303 -18.15 -6.71 5.09
N ASP A 304 -17.18 -7.59 5.37
CA ASP A 304 -17.40 -9.00 5.64
C ASP A 304 -16.88 -9.46 7.02
N ARG A 305 -17.08 -10.73 7.33
CA ARG A 305 -16.99 -11.33 8.66
C ARG A 305 -15.59 -11.33 9.26
N TYR A 306 -14.55 -11.08 8.48
CA TYR A 306 -13.15 -11.07 8.90
C TYR A 306 -12.48 -9.68 8.78
N ALA A 307 -13.29 -8.62 8.81
CA ALA A 307 -12.86 -7.22 8.64
C ALA A 307 -11.62 -6.82 9.46
N SER A 308 -11.54 -7.20 10.75
CA SER A 308 -10.38 -6.82 11.58
C SER A 308 -9.07 -7.40 11.07
N SER A 309 -9.08 -8.58 10.44
CA SER A 309 -7.86 -9.16 9.91
C SER A 309 -7.34 -8.39 8.69
N VAL A 310 -8.22 -7.73 7.94
CA VAL A 310 -7.83 -6.86 6.83
C VAL A 310 -7.22 -5.56 7.38
N THR A 311 -7.85 -4.94 8.37
CA THR A 311 -7.35 -3.68 8.94
C THR A 311 -6.01 -3.86 9.66
N GLU A 312 -5.87 -4.89 10.51
CA GLU A 312 -4.63 -5.19 11.24
C GLU A 312 -3.53 -5.66 10.28
N GLY A 313 -3.90 -6.48 9.30
CA GLY A 313 -2.95 -6.98 8.31
C GLY A 313 -2.40 -5.89 7.39
N ALA A 314 -3.20 -4.88 7.04
CA ALA A 314 -2.73 -3.75 6.25
C ALA A 314 -1.64 -2.95 6.98
N GLN A 315 -1.80 -2.74 8.28
CA GLN A 315 -0.78 -2.10 9.12
C GLN A 315 0.54 -2.87 9.07
N PHE A 316 0.48 -4.21 9.22
CA PHE A 316 1.67 -5.06 9.12
C PHE A 316 2.33 -4.97 7.72
N MET A 317 1.53 -5.04 6.65
CA MET A 317 2.04 -4.99 5.27
C MET A 317 2.74 -3.68 4.95
N LEU A 318 2.19 -2.55 5.41
CA LEU A 318 2.79 -1.23 5.20
C LEU A 318 4.08 -1.05 6.00
N HIS A 319 4.10 -1.51 7.24
CA HIS A 319 5.33 -1.53 8.04
C HIS A 319 6.42 -2.39 7.35
N GLU A 320 6.05 -3.54 6.80
CA GLU A 320 6.95 -4.38 6.00
C GLU A 320 7.43 -3.69 4.72
N LEU A 321 6.58 -2.93 4.03
CA LEU A 321 7.00 -2.15 2.87
C LEU A 321 8.05 -1.10 3.27
N ALA A 322 7.76 -0.29 4.30
CA ALA A 322 8.62 0.79 4.79
C ALA A 322 9.96 0.29 5.35
N ASN A 323 10.02 -0.91 5.91
CA ASN A 323 11.27 -1.47 6.44
C ASN A 323 12.17 -2.10 5.39
N ASN A 324 11.62 -2.50 4.24
CA ASN A 324 12.37 -3.23 3.22
C ASN A 324 12.67 -2.38 1.99
N VAL A 325 11.80 -1.44 1.61
CA VAL A 325 12.01 -0.54 0.47
C VAL A 325 12.49 0.82 0.99
N PRO A 326 13.48 1.47 0.35
CA PRO A 326 13.95 2.78 0.79
C PRO A 326 12.82 3.83 0.85
N ASN A 327 12.65 4.49 1.99
CA ASN A 327 11.51 5.38 2.26
C ASN A 327 11.37 6.56 1.29
N ASN A 328 12.49 7.07 0.78
CA ASN A 328 12.54 8.09 -0.27
C ASN A 328 11.89 7.60 -1.59
N ILE A 329 12.11 6.34 -1.97
CA ILE A 329 11.48 5.74 -3.14
C ILE A 329 9.99 5.58 -2.90
N ILE A 330 9.62 5.09 -1.71
CA ILE A 330 8.21 4.96 -1.32
C ILE A 330 7.53 6.32 -1.41
N LYS A 331 8.14 7.35 -0.80
CA LYS A 331 7.63 8.72 -0.79
C LYS A 331 7.43 9.25 -2.21
N ASN A 332 8.43 9.15 -3.08
CA ASN A 332 8.35 9.69 -4.44
C ASN A 332 7.22 9.03 -5.26
N VAL A 333 7.06 7.71 -5.15
CA VAL A 333 5.96 6.98 -5.80
C VAL A 333 4.61 7.35 -5.18
N VAL A 334 4.54 7.49 -3.86
CA VAL A 334 3.31 7.89 -3.15
C VAL A 334 2.89 9.31 -3.53
N GLU A 335 3.82 10.27 -3.57
CA GLU A 335 3.53 11.64 -4.01
C GLU A 335 3.01 11.67 -5.45
N TYR A 336 3.61 10.86 -6.34
CA TYR A 336 3.10 10.68 -7.70
C TYR A 336 1.68 10.11 -7.75
N MET A 337 1.36 9.12 -6.91
CA MET A 337 0.00 8.59 -6.80
C MET A 337 -0.96 9.66 -6.25
N VAL A 338 -0.55 10.46 -5.26
CA VAL A 338 -1.34 11.57 -4.69
C VAL A 338 -1.65 12.64 -5.74
N GLU A 339 -0.71 12.99 -6.62
CA GLU A 339 -0.95 13.92 -7.74
C GLU A 339 -2.09 13.46 -8.66
N LYS A 340 -2.30 12.14 -8.79
CA LYS A 340 -3.41 11.53 -9.52
C LYS A 340 -4.70 11.41 -8.72
N LYS A 341 -4.71 11.81 -7.44
CA LYS A 341 -5.76 11.50 -6.46
C LYS A 341 -5.91 9.99 -6.22
N GLY A 342 -4.79 9.29 -6.36
CA GLY A 342 -4.62 7.87 -6.10
C GLY A 342 -4.40 7.55 -4.62
N GLY A 343 -4.09 6.28 -4.34
CA GLY A 343 -4.03 5.77 -2.97
C GLY A 343 -4.04 4.24 -2.88
N PHE A 344 -4.05 3.73 -1.66
CA PHE A 344 -4.16 2.31 -1.35
C PHE A 344 -5.57 1.97 -0.84
N ILE A 345 -6.19 0.94 -1.42
CA ILE A 345 -7.45 0.38 -0.95
C ILE A 345 -7.20 -1.04 -0.47
N PHE A 346 -7.43 -1.28 0.82
CA PHE A 346 -7.46 -2.62 1.38
C PHE A 346 -8.91 -3.05 1.57
N THR A 347 -9.29 -4.20 1.01
CA THR A 347 -10.69 -4.61 0.92
C THR A 347 -10.89 -6.10 1.18
N ASP A 348 -12.11 -6.49 1.52
CA ASP A 348 -12.61 -7.86 1.50
C ASP A 348 -13.65 -8.10 0.38
N ASN A 349 -13.91 -7.09 -0.46
CA ASN A 349 -14.80 -7.17 -1.61
C ASN A 349 -14.07 -7.70 -2.85
N GLY A 350 -14.80 -8.32 -3.77
CA GLY A 350 -14.25 -8.69 -5.08
C GLY A 350 -13.81 -7.43 -5.85
N LEU A 351 -12.59 -7.43 -6.41
CA LEU A 351 -11.99 -6.22 -6.95
C LEU A 351 -12.78 -5.63 -8.13
N GLY A 352 -13.45 -6.48 -8.93
CA GLY A 352 -14.31 -6.03 -10.02
C GLY A 352 -15.57 -5.28 -9.55
N ASN A 353 -15.89 -5.28 -8.25
CA ASN A 353 -16.98 -4.47 -7.68
C ASN A 353 -16.49 -3.10 -7.18
N LEU A 354 -15.19 -2.80 -7.31
CA LEU A 354 -14.61 -1.51 -6.98
C LEU A 354 -14.36 -0.73 -8.29
N PRO A 355 -15.07 0.39 -8.53
CA PRO A 355 -14.88 1.17 -9.75
C PRO A 355 -13.44 1.62 -9.99
N GLU A 356 -12.68 1.86 -8.92
CA GLU A 356 -11.27 2.24 -9.01
C GLU A 356 -10.40 1.16 -9.68
N SER A 357 -10.87 -0.09 -9.76
CA SER A 357 -10.15 -1.17 -10.43
C SER A 357 -10.10 -1.02 -11.95
N TYR A 358 -11.06 -0.33 -12.56
CA TYR A 358 -11.16 -0.20 -14.02
C TYR A 358 -11.36 1.24 -14.51
N TYR A 359 -11.80 2.17 -13.65
CA TYR A 359 -11.98 3.57 -14.04
C TYR A 359 -10.64 4.17 -14.53
N PRO A 360 -10.62 4.93 -15.65
CA PRO A 360 -11.77 5.49 -16.38
C PRO A 360 -12.37 4.60 -17.47
N GLU A 361 -11.86 3.39 -17.67
CA GLU A 361 -12.40 2.46 -18.67
C GLU A 361 -13.75 1.89 -18.22
N ASP A 362 -14.61 1.59 -19.19
CA ASP A 362 -15.84 0.87 -18.93
C ASP A 362 -15.54 -0.62 -18.70
N PRO A 363 -16.16 -1.26 -17.69
CA PRO A 363 -15.85 -2.64 -17.38
C PRO A 363 -16.35 -3.58 -18.47
N THR A 364 -15.50 -4.54 -18.87
CA THR A 364 -15.87 -5.69 -19.70
C THR A 364 -15.97 -6.94 -18.85
N LYS A 365 -16.77 -7.94 -19.26
CA LYS A 365 -16.89 -9.20 -18.52
C LYS A 365 -15.54 -9.89 -18.28
N PRO A 366 -14.64 -10.04 -19.28
CA PRO A 366 -13.32 -10.64 -19.05
C PRO A 366 -12.46 -9.88 -18.03
N LEU A 367 -12.50 -8.55 -18.06
CA LEU A 367 -11.77 -7.71 -17.10
C LEU A 367 -12.28 -7.91 -15.67
N LEU A 368 -13.60 -7.93 -15.49
CA LEU A 368 -14.23 -8.16 -14.19
C LEU A 368 -13.93 -9.55 -13.62
N ASP A 369 -13.98 -10.58 -14.47
CA ASP A 369 -13.63 -11.95 -14.07
C ASP A 369 -12.15 -12.01 -13.64
N TYR A 370 -11.25 -11.40 -14.40
CA TYR A 370 -9.82 -11.29 -14.05
C TYR A 370 -9.62 -10.58 -12.72
N HIS A 371 -10.18 -9.39 -12.52
CA HIS A 371 -10.04 -8.63 -11.28
C HIS A 371 -10.59 -9.37 -10.06
N ASN A 372 -11.72 -10.07 -10.19
CA ASN A 372 -12.30 -10.82 -9.08
C ASN A 372 -11.47 -12.05 -8.67
N ASP A 373 -10.63 -12.56 -9.55
CA ASP A 373 -9.69 -13.65 -9.25
C ASP A 373 -8.30 -13.12 -8.80
N SER A 374 -8.03 -11.82 -8.96
CA SER A 374 -6.77 -11.17 -8.60
C SER A 374 -6.67 -10.81 -7.12
N LYS A 375 -5.50 -11.06 -6.53
CA LYS A 375 -5.19 -10.71 -5.14
C LYS A 375 -4.98 -9.21 -4.96
N GLY A 376 -4.34 -8.58 -5.94
CA GLY A 376 -4.06 -7.16 -5.99
C GLY A 376 -4.08 -6.68 -7.43
N ILE A 377 -4.20 -5.37 -7.58
CA ILE A 377 -4.04 -4.65 -8.85
C ILE A 377 -3.46 -3.27 -8.57
N TYR A 378 -2.70 -2.74 -9.50
CA TYR A 378 -2.40 -1.32 -9.61
C TYR A 378 -3.02 -0.77 -10.90
N ASN A 379 -3.94 0.19 -10.77
CA ASN A 379 -4.52 0.90 -11.89
C ASN A 379 -3.71 2.18 -12.14
N SER A 380 -2.92 2.16 -13.22
CA SER A 380 -2.03 3.27 -13.59
C SER A 380 -2.78 4.53 -14.04
N GLU A 381 -4.03 4.43 -14.51
CA GLU A 381 -4.79 5.59 -14.99
C GLU A 381 -5.21 6.52 -13.84
N ASN A 382 -5.59 5.95 -12.70
CA ASN A 382 -6.03 6.71 -11.52
C ASN A 382 -5.04 6.65 -10.34
N GLY A 383 -3.96 5.88 -10.46
CA GLY A 383 -2.94 5.75 -9.41
C GLY A 383 -3.44 5.03 -8.16
N ILE A 384 -4.42 4.13 -8.29
CA ILE A 384 -4.97 3.36 -7.18
C ILE A 384 -4.38 1.95 -7.17
N LEU A 385 -3.86 1.54 -6.01
CA LEU A 385 -3.49 0.16 -5.73
C LEU A 385 -4.56 -0.46 -4.83
N ILE A 386 -5.12 -1.60 -5.25
CA ILE A 386 -6.16 -2.31 -4.51
C ILE A 386 -5.64 -3.68 -4.11
N LEU A 387 -5.85 -4.06 -2.85
CA LEU A 387 -5.51 -5.37 -2.33
C LEU A 387 -6.70 -6.02 -1.64
N ASN A 388 -7.04 -7.23 -2.07
CA ASN A 388 -8.06 -8.04 -1.45
C ASN A 388 -7.44 -8.88 -0.32
N GLY A 389 -7.87 -8.69 0.93
CA GLY A 389 -7.36 -9.43 2.09
C GLY A 389 -7.86 -10.87 2.25
N ILE A 390 -8.84 -11.28 1.43
CA ILE A 390 -9.47 -12.59 1.48
C ILE A 390 -8.83 -13.59 0.50
N LEU A 391 -8.48 -13.16 -0.71
CA LEU A 391 -8.02 -14.04 -1.78
C LEU A 391 -6.60 -14.60 -1.53
N LYS A 392 -6.23 -15.67 -2.24
CA LYS A 392 -4.89 -16.25 -2.22
C LYS A 392 -4.12 -15.78 -3.45
N SER A 393 -2.87 -15.36 -3.29
CA SER A 393 -2.00 -14.98 -4.42
C SER A 393 -1.65 -16.19 -5.27
N ILE A 394 -1.23 -15.95 -6.52
CA ILE A 394 -0.74 -17.01 -7.41
C ILE A 394 0.52 -17.71 -6.87
N ASN A 395 1.34 -16.97 -6.09
CA ASN A 395 2.51 -17.47 -5.37
C ASN A 395 2.13 -18.26 -4.10
N GLY A 396 0.83 -18.30 -3.77
CA GLY A 396 0.28 -19.09 -2.69
C GLY A 396 0.16 -18.36 -1.36
N ASP A 397 0.37 -17.05 -1.33
CA ASP A 397 0.20 -16.24 -0.12
C ASP A 397 -1.28 -16.09 0.21
N ALA A 398 -1.67 -16.48 1.41
CA ALA A 398 -3.03 -16.34 1.89
C ALA A 398 -3.16 -15.18 2.89
N GLY A 399 -4.35 -14.58 2.97
CA GLY A 399 -4.61 -13.49 3.93
C GLY A 399 -3.83 -12.21 3.60
N MET A 400 -3.57 -11.38 4.61
CA MET A 400 -2.81 -10.14 4.46
C MET A 400 -1.30 -10.42 4.51
N SER A 401 -0.68 -10.56 3.34
CA SER A 401 0.75 -10.83 3.17
C SER A 401 1.46 -9.69 2.43
N SER A 402 2.70 -9.37 2.79
CA SER A 402 3.43 -8.21 2.24
C SER A 402 3.92 -8.42 0.80
N GLY A 403 4.06 -9.67 0.33
CA GLY A 403 4.49 -10.01 -1.02
C GLY A 403 3.63 -9.37 -2.12
N PRO A 404 2.31 -9.61 -2.15
CA PRO A 404 1.40 -8.96 -3.08
C PRO A 404 1.47 -7.43 -3.06
N LEU A 405 1.57 -6.79 -1.88
CA LEU A 405 1.72 -5.33 -1.82
C LEU A 405 3.01 -4.86 -2.50
N LYS A 406 4.14 -5.52 -2.24
CA LYS A 406 5.41 -5.18 -2.88
C LYS A 406 5.34 -5.41 -4.40
N HIS A 407 4.65 -6.44 -4.86
CA HIS A 407 4.41 -6.69 -6.28
C HIS A 407 3.63 -5.54 -6.93
N GLU A 408 2.45 -5.21 -6.41
CA GLU A 408 1.64 -4.12 -6.96
C GLU A 408 2.34 -2.75 -6.84
N PHE A 409 3.12 -2.54 -5.77
CA PHE A 409 3.96 -1.36 -5.63
C PHE A 409 5.09 -1.33 -6.68
N GLY A 410 5.56 -2.48 -7.13
CA GLY A 410 6.47 -2.63 -8.26
C GLY A 410 5.88 -2.10 -9.56
N HIS A 411 4.60 -2.39 -9.84
CA HIS A 411 3.87 -1.79 -10.98
C HIS A 411 3.72 -0.27 -10.83
N ALA A 412 3.49 0.23 -9.61
CA ALA A 412 3.45 1.67 -9.35
C ALA A 412 4.81 2.34 -9.59
N LEU A 413 5.90 1.70 -9.15
CA LEU A 413 7.27 2.15 -9.42
C LEU A 413 7.61 2.11 -10.91
N ASP A 414 7.23 1.06 -11.62
CA ASP A 414 7.44 0.90 -13.07
C ASP A 414 6.81 2.08 -13.84
N ASN A 415 5.56 2.38 -13.51
CA ASN A 415 4.83 3.50 -14.10
C ASN A 415 5.43 4.87 -13.70
N PHE A 416 5.87 5.03 -12.46
CA PHE A 416 6.49 6.26 -11.98
C PHE A 416 7.86 6.51 -12.62
N ALA A 417 8.72 5.47 -12.70
CA ALA A 417 10.07 5.57 -13.26
C ALA A 417 10.03 6.04 -14.72
N ALA A 418 9.09 5.54 -15.51
CA ALA A 418 8.85 6.03 -16.86
C ALA A 418 8.51 7.52 -16.92
N LYS A 419 7.55 7.98 -16.11
CA LYS A 419 7.20 9.40 -16.07
C LYS A 419 8.35 10.27 -15.57
N HIS A 420 9.15 9.77 -14.64
CA HIS A 420 10.32 10.47 -14.12
C HIS A 420 11.33 10.81 -15.23
N ILE A 421 11.40 10.00 -16.29
CA ILE A 421 12.26 10.23 -17.45
C ILE A 421 11.52 10.82 -18.66
N GLY A 422 10.25 11.20 -18.51
CA GLY A 422 9.43 11.81 -19.57
C GLY A 422 8.77 10.84 -20.55
N SER A 423 8.67 9.54 -20.21
CA SER A 423 7.92 8.54 -20.99
C SER A 423 6.46 8.45 -20.55
N ASN A 424 5.58 8.12 -21.50
CA ASN A 424 4.16 7.86 -21.26
C ASN A 424 3.80 6.35 -21.16
N ALA A 425 4.73 5.45 -21.52
CA ALA A 425 4.59 3.99 -21.34
C ALA A 425 5.34 3.53 -20.08
N ASN A 426 5.09 2.32 -19.55
CA ASN A 426 5.82 1.82 -18.38
C ASN A 426 7.32 1.68 -18.68
N ILE A 427 8.20 1.76 -17.67
CA ILE A 427 9.65 1.67 -17.93
C ILE A 427 10.04 0.26 -18.40
N SER A 428 9.27 -0.75 -18.04
CA SER A 428 9.41 -2.12 -18.54
C SER A 428 9.08 -2.26 -20.03
N ASP A 429 8.32 -1.32 -20.61
CA ASP A 429 7.98 -1.32 -22.04
C ASP A 429 9.14 -0.74 -22.88
N ASP A 430 10.18 -0.20 -22.24
CA ASP A 430 11.36 0.31 -22.93
C ASP A 430 12.09 -0.83 -23.67
N PRO A 431 12.51 -0.64 -24.94
CA PRO A 431 13.19 -1.67 -25.71
C PRO A 431 14.42 -2.28 -25.02
N LYS A 432 15.12 -1.52 -24.18
CA LYS A 432 16.24 -2.03 -23.37
C LYS A 432 15.75 -3.06 -22.37
N PHE A 433 14.65 -2.79 -21.65
CA PHE A 433 14.11 -3.74 -20.69
C PHE A 433 13.44 -4.93 -21.38
N THR A 434 12.73 -4.72 -22.49
CA THR A 434 12.19 -5.82 -23.31
C THR A 434 13.27 -6.82 -23.71
N ASN A 435 14.46 -6.35 -24.10
CA ASN A 435 15.60 -7.21 -24.41
C ASN A 435 16.13 -7.96 -23.18
N ILE A 436 16.13 -7.33 -22.00
CA ILE A 436 16.51 -7.98 -20.73
C ILE A 436 15.50 -9.07 -20.38
N TYR A 437 14.20 -8.76 -20.46
CA TYR A 437 13.11 -9.69 -20.22
C TYR A 437 13.25 -10.97 -21.06
N PHE A 438 13.41 -10.87 -22.38
CA PHE A 438 13.54 -12.07 -23.23
C PHE A 438 14.76 -12.95 -22.91
N LYS A 439 15.80 -12.41 -22.26
CA LYS A 439 16.95 -13.19 -21.78
C LYS A 439 16.70 -13.85 -20.43
N GLU A 440 15.99 -13.18 -19.53
CA GLU A 440 15.92 -13.55 -18.10
C GLU A 440 14.52 -14.00 -17.62
N PHE A 441 13.47 -13.92 -18.43
CA PHE A 441 12.09 -14.21 -18.02
C PHE A 441 11.86 -15.61 -17.46
N HIS A 442 12.70 -16.58 -17.81
CA HIS A 442 12.62 -17.94 -17.28
C HIS A 442 13.28 -18.16 -15.91
N GLN A 443 13.94 -17.14 -15.35
CA GLN A 443 14.87 -17.30 -14.21
C GLN A 443 14.23 -17.10 -12.83
N LEU A 444 13.09 -16.41 -12.76
CA LEU A 444 12.40 -16.04 -11.52
C LEU A 444 11.21 -16.97 -11.23
N THR A 445 10.00 -16.43 -11.08
CA THR A 445 8.78 -17.20 -10.76
C THR A 445 8.03 -17.61 -12.03
N PRO A 446 7.14 -18.62 -11.97
CA PRO A 446 6.27 -18.94 -13.10
C PRO A 446 5.40 -17.75 -13.55
N TYR A 447 4.95 -16.92 -12.61
CA TYR A 447 4.12 -15.75 -12.87
C TYR A 447 4.89 -14.62 -13.58
N ALA A 448 6.18 -14.47 -13.28
CA ALA A 448 7.06 -13.50 -13.91
C ALA A 448 7.24 -13.73 -15.45
N LYS A 449 6.76 -14.85 -16.01
CA LYS A 449 6.81 -15.15 -17.46
C LYS A 449 5.66 -14.55 -18.26
N SER A 450 4.71 -13.90 -17.60
CA SER A 450 3.48 -13.43 -18.24
C SER A 450 3.74 -12.33 -19.27
N ASN A 451 4.48 -11.30 -18.87
CA ASN A 451 4.92 -10.18 -19.71
C ASN A 451 6.03 -9.40 -18.98
N GLU A 452 6.55 -8.36 -19.64
CA GLU A 452 7.62 -7.48 -19.16
C GLU A 452 7.25 -6.78 -17.84
N GLN A 453 6.01 -6.29 -17.70
CA GLN A 453 5.52 -5.56 -16.52
C GLN A 453 5.44 -6.49 -15.30
N GLU A 454 4.85 -7.68 -15.46
CA GLU A 454 4.79 -8.70 -14.40
C GLU A 454 6.18 -9.21 -14.00
N PHE A 455 7.10 -9.32 -14.97
CA PHE A 455 8.48 -9.68 -14.68
C PHE A 455 9.20 -8.61 -13.85
N PHE A 456 9.01 -7.33 -14.21
CA PHE A 456 9.54 -6.20 -13.45
C PHE A 456 8.98 -6.19 -12.02
N ALA A 457 7.66 -6.29 -11.85
CA ALA A 457 7.00 -6.28 -10.55
C ALA A 457 7.39 -7.47 -9.67
N GLU A 458 7.50 -8.68 -10.23
CA GLU A 458 7.98 -9.86 -9.51
C GLU A 458 9.46 -9.74 -9.11
N ALA A 459 10.32 -9.22 -9.99
CA ALA A 459 11.72 -8.97 -9.67
C ALA A 459 11.84 -7.95 -8.53
N PHE A 460 11.09 -6.84 -8.59
CA PHE A 460 11.04 -5.83 -7.53
C PHE A 460 10.55 -6.44 -6.19
N ARG A 461 9.46 -7.21 -6.21
CA ARG A 461 8.96 -7.93 -5.02
C ARG A 461 10.05 -8.77 -4.37
N MET A 462 10.78 -9.54 -5.18
CA MET A 462 11.84 -10.43 -4.70
C MET A 462 13.07 -9.67 -4.20
N MET A 463 13.48 -8.57 -4.85
CA MET A 463 14.59 -7.71 -4.42
C MET A 463 14.39 -7.14 -3.01
N PHE A 464 13.14 -6.86 -2.63
CA PHE A 464 12.75 -6.32 -1.32
C PHE A 464 11.99 -7.34 -0.45
N SER A 465 12.15 -8.63 -0.75
CA SER A 465 11.60 -9.70 0.08
C SER A 465 12.29 -9.75 1.44
N THR A 466 11.58 -10.21 2.47
CA THR A 466 12.20 -10.52 3.77
C THR A 466 13.06 -11.77 3.70
N ASP A 467 12.79 -12.69 2.77
CA ASP A 467 13.60 -13.89 2.56
C ASP A 467 14.90 -13.53 1.82
N PRO A 468 16.09 -13.68 2.46
CA PRO A 468 17.37 -13.42 1.79
C PRO A 468 17.59 -14.27 0.54
N LYS A 469 17.00 -15.46 0.46
CA LYS A 469 17.15 -16.36 -0.69
C LYS A 469 16.44 -15.83 -1.93
N GLU A 470 15.28 -15.18 -1.76
CA GLU A 470 14.59 -14.54 -2.88
C GLU A 470 15.42 -13.37 -3.41
N ARG A 471 16.03 -12.57 -2.53
CA ARG A 471 16.90 -11.44 -2.92
C ARG A 471 18.12 -11.93 -3.70
N GLU A 472 18.83 -12.92 -3.17
CA GLU A 472 19.98 -13.54 -3.83
C GLU A 472 19.61 -14.16 -5.18
N GLN A 473 18.40 -14.73 -5.31
CA GLN A 473 17.95 -15.31 -6.56
C GLN A 473 17.85 -14.27 -7.69
N VAL A 474 17.35 -13.07 -7.42
CA VAL A 474 17.28 -12.01 -8.45
C VAL A 474 18.68 -11.57 -8.85
N GLU A 475 19.54 -11.29 -7.88
CA GLU A 475 20.92 -10.83 -8.11
C GLU A 475 21.74 -11.84 -8.93
N THR A 476 21.57 -13.14 -8.67
CA THR A 476 22.38 -14.20 -9.30
C THR A 476 21.79 -14.75 -10.60
N LYS A 477 20.45 -14.87 -10.70
CA LYS A 477 19.80 -15.50 -11.86
C LYS A 477 19.23 -14.51 -12.86
N ALA A 478 18.92 -13.28 -12.44
CA ALA A 478 18.45 -12.20 -13.30
C ALA A 478 19.29 -10.91 -13.10
N PRO A 479 20.63 -10.99 -13.27
CA PRO A 479 21.53 -9.87 -12.97
C PRO A 479 21.31 -8.64 -13.85
N GLU A 480 20.91 -8.79 -15.12
CA GLU A 480 20.62 -7.63 -15.98
C GLU A 480 19.36 -6.89 -15.47
N THR A 481 18.35 -7.65 -15.04
CA THR A 481 17.11 -7.12 -14.42
C THR A 481 17.39 -6.44 -13.09
N PHE A 482 18.15 -7.10 -12.20
CA PHE A 482 18.54 -6.53 -10.91
C PHE A 482 19.24 -5.17 -11.09
N LYS A 483 20.20 -5.12 -12.02
CA LYS A 483 20.92 -3.88 -12.34
C LYS A 483 20.00 -2.82 -12.93
N PHE A 484 19.08 -3.21 -13.80
CA PHE A 484 18.13 -2.27 -14.40
C PHE A 484 17.24 -1.61 -13.32
N ILE A 485 16.57 -2.41 -12.48
CA ILE A 485 15.68 -1.90 -11.43
C ILE A 485 16.47 -1.06 -10.43
N SER A 486 17.64 -1.51 -10.01
CA SER A 486 18.51 -0.75 -9.10
C SER A 486 18.89 0.61 -9.69
N ASN A 487 19.17 0.69 -10.99
CA ASN A 487 19.45 1.95 -11.65
C ASN A 487 18.24 2.88 -11.67
N GLN A 488 17.03 2.37 -11.92
CA GLN A 488 15.81 3.20 -11.86
C GLN A 488 15.59 3.76 -10.45
N ILE A 489 15.76 2.91 -9.43
CA ILE A 489 15.67 3.31 -8.02
C ILE A 489 16.70 4.38 -7.69
N ASN A 490 17.96 4.19 -8.08
CA ASN A 490 19.01 5.17 -7.84
C ASN A 490 18.74 6.50 -8.56
N GLN A 491 18.16 6.49 -9.76
CA GLN A 491 17.77 7.71 -10.46
C GLN A 491 16.65 8.46 -9.73
N ILE A 492 15.71 7.74 -9.12
CA ILE A 492 14.61 8.29 -8.33
C ILE A 492 15.08 8.82 -6.98
N ASP A 493 16.07 8.20 -6.34
CA ASP A 493 16.62 8.61 -5.04
C ASP A 493 17.31 9.98 -5.09
N ILE A 494 17.72 10.43 -6.28
CA ILE A 494 18.42 11.70 -6.42
C ILE A 494 17.47 12.86 -6.14
N LYS A 495 17.79 13.64 -5.09
CA LYS A 495 17.04 14.83 -4.68
C LYS A 495 16.95 15.82 -5.84
N ASP A 496 15.74 16.25 -6.20
CA ASP A 496 15.53 17.18 -7.30
C ASP A 496 14.57 18.29 -6.89
N PHE A 497 15.07 19.52 -6.74
CA PHE A 497 14.22 20.66 -6.40
C PHE A 497 13.38 21.16 -7.57
N LYS A 498 13.76 20.84 -8.81
CA LYS A 498 13.13 21.39 -10.04
C LYS A 498 12.98 22.91 -9.97
N ASN A 499 11.79 23.40 -9.61
CA ASN A 499 11.47 24.83 -9.50
C ASN A 499 11.26 25.31 -8.05
N ASP A 500 11.43 24.44 -7.03
CA ASP A 500 11.32 24.79 -5.61
C ASP A 500 12.56 25.55 -5.13
N ARG A 501 12.57 26.86 -5.39
CA ARG A 501 13.61 27.79 -4.95
C ARG A 501 13.72 27.87 -3.42
N THR A 502 12.61 27.75 -2.71
CA THR A 502 12.59 27.88 -1.25
C THR A 502 13.25 26.66 -0.61
N GLY A 503 12.89 25.46 -1.04
CA GLY A 503 13.51 24.22 -0.60
C GLY A 503 14.99 24.14 -0.98
N ALA A 504 15.33 24.53 -2.21
CA ALA A 504 16.72 24.57 -2.67
C ALA A 504 17.59 25.49 -1.81
N LYS A 505 17.09 26.71 -1.51
CA LYS A 505 17.76 27.67 -0.64
C LYS A 505 17.94 27.12 0.77
N ALA A 506 16.87 26.63 1.39
CA ALA A 506 16.92 26.09 2.74
C ALA A 506 17.91 24.91 2.86
N TRP A 507 17.94 24.05 1.85
CA TRP A 507 18.90 22.94 1.78
C TRP A 507 20.35 23.43 1.65
N GLY A 508 20.60 24.37 0.72
CA GLY A 508 21.93 24.92 0.51
C GLY A 508 22.46 25.63 1.76
N GLU A 509 21.64 26.47 2.39
CA GLU A 509 21.97 27.17 3.63
C GLU A 509 22.23 26.17 4.78
N TYR A 510 21.41 25.11 4.90
CA TYR A 510 21.58 24.12 5.96
C TYR A 510 22.93 23.40 5.89
N TYR A 511 23.40 23.03 4.69
CA TYR A 511 24.63 22.25 4.54
C TYR A 511 25.91 23.08 4.37
N TYR A 512 25.83 24.29 3.82
CA TYR A 512 27.02 25.02 3.37
C TYR A 512 27.30 26.34 4.12
N THR A 513 26.39 26.83 4.98
CA THR A 513 26.59 28.11 5.70
C THR A 513 27.85 28.11 6.58
N ASP A 514 28.11 27.05 7.32
CA ASP A 514 29.29 26.97 8.20
C ASP A 514 30.59 27.01 7.40
N TRP A 515 30.62 26.33 6.24
CA TRP A 515 31.76 26.40 5.32
C TRP A 515 31.94 27.81 4.75
N LEU A 516 30.88 28.43 4.24
CA LEU A 516 30.93 29.78 3.69
C LEU A 516 31.46 30.79 4.71
N ASN A 517 31.03 30.69 5.97
CA ASN A 517 31.52 31.53 7.06
C ASN A 517 33.00 31.27 7.38
N GLY A 518 33.49 30.05 7.13
CA GLY A 518 34.90 29.67 7.30
C GLY A 518 35.83 30.09 6.16
N LEU A 519 35.32 30.73 5.10
CA LEU A 519 36.12 31.22 3.97
C LEU A 519 36.69 32.64 4.16
N ASP A 520 36.44 33.28 5.29
CA ASP A 520 37.08 34.55 5.67
C ASP A 520 38.48 34.32 6.25
N VAL A 521 39.27 33.53 5.53
CA VAL A 521 40.67 33.21 5.83
C VAL A 521 41.53 33.68 4.66
N GLU A 522 42.63 34.34 4.99
CA GLU A 522 43.55 34.89 4.00
C GLU A 522 44.23 33.78 3.18
N SER A 523 44.22 33.93 1.85
CA SER A 523 44.93 33.07 0.91
C SER A 523 46.45 33.31 0.98
N GLU A 524 47.22 32.22 0.91
CA GLU A 524 48.69 32.29 0.76
C GLU A 524 49.11 32.78 -0.64
N GLU A 525 48.26 32.61 -1.66
CA GLU A 525 48.55 32.93 -3.06
C GLU A 525 48.21 34.41 -3.36
N THR A 526 47.01 34.86 -2.99
CA THR A 526 46.52 36.20 -3.34
C THR A 526 46.58 37.22 -2.20
N GLY A 527 46.74 36.79 -0.94
CA GLY A 527 46.64 37.65 0.24
C GLY A 527 45.23 38.21 0.49
N LEU A 528 44.20 37.66 -0.17
CA LEU A 528 42.80 38.02 0.00
C LEU A 528 42.03 36.88 0.68
N PRO A 529 40.89 37.15 1.34
CA PRO A 529 40.03 36.09 1.85
C PRO A 529 39.59 35.13 0.73
N LEU A 530 39.61 33.81 0.96
CA LEU A 530 39.15 32.81 -0.02
C LEU A 530 37.72 33.09 -0.53
N SER A 531 36.87 33.71 0.31
CA SER A 531 35.52 34.12 -0.09
C SER A 531 35.51 35.14 -1.25
N ASP A 532 36.56 35.95 -1.41
CA ASP A 532 36.67 36.94 -2.48
C ASP A 532 36.97 36.30 -3.84
N SER A 533 37.68 35.17 -3.86
CA SER A 533 37.90 34.38 -5.09
C SER A 533 36.59 33.79 -5.60
N ILE A 534 35.71 33.29 -4.71
CA ILE A 534 34.35 32.85 -5.10
C ILE A 534 33.50 34.04 -5.61
N LYS A 535 33.49 35.17 -4.90
CA LYS A 535 32.74 36.37 -5.35
C LYS A 535 33.24 36.89 -6.69
N SER A 536 34.54 36.80 -6.96
CA SER A 536 35.15 37.27 -8.22
C SER A 536 34.82 36.33 -9.37
N TYR A 537 34.83 35.02 -9.12
CA TYR A 537 34.38 34.00 -10.07
C TYR A 537 32.94 34.28 -10.53
N THR A 538 31.99 34.45 -9.61
CA THR A 538 30.57 34.67 -9.93
C THR A 538 30.26 36.00 -10.62
N LYS A 539 31.23 36.90 -10.74
CA LYS A 539 31.07 38.21 -11.42
C LYS A 539 31.64 38.20 -12.83
N GLN A 540 32.96 38.29 -12.93
CA GLN A 540 33.66 38.57 -14.18
C GLN A 540 34.79 37.58 -14.47
N GLU A 541 35.36 36.95 -13.43
CA GLU A 541 36.55 36.12 -13.58
C GLU A 541 36.23 34.68 -14.05
N TYR A 542 34.96 34.23 -14.03
CA TYR A 542 34.63 32.87 -14.47
C TYR A 542 35.07 32.57 -15.91
N ARG A 543 34.99 33.55 -16.83
CA ARG A 543 35.34 33.35 -18.24
C ARG A 543 36.84 33.13 -18.43
N PRO A 544 37.74 34.05 -18.04
CA PRO A 544 39.18 33.84 -18.18
C PRO A 544 39.66 32.59 -17.45
N ILE A 545 39.14 32.32 -16.23
CA ILE A 545 39.48 31.12 -15.45
C ILE A 545 39.10 29.84 -16.21
N ASN A 546 37.84 29.73 -16.63
CA ASN A 546 37.37 28.50 -17.27
C ASN A 546 37.96 28.31 -18.67
N ASP A 547 38.21 29.40 -19.42
CA ASP A 547 38.82 29.33 -20.74
C ASP A 547 40.29 28.88 -20.64
N TYR A 548 41.03 29.36 -19.64
CA TYR A 548 42.38 28.89 -19.34
C TYR A 548 42.38 27.40 -18.99
N LEU A 549 41.51 26.97 -18.07
CA LEU A 549 41.42 25.57 -17.66
C LEU A 549 41.05 24.63 -18.81
N ARG A 550 40.12 25.02 -19.68
CA ARG A 550 39.75 24.20 -20.86
C ARG A 550 40.85 24.13 -21.90
N SER A 551 41.56 25.24 -22.13
CA SER A 551 42.64 25.30 -23.13
C SER A 551 43.89 24.52 -22.72
N ASN A 552 44.09 24.34 -21.41
CA ASN A 552 45.24 23.64 -20.84
C ASN A 552 44.87 22.29 -20.21
N GLU A 553 43.68 21.73 -20.53
CA GLU A 553 43.21 20.43 -19.99
C GLU A 553 43.30 20.34 -18.45
N GLY A 554 43.05 21.46 -17.77
CA GLY A 554 43.08 21.58 -16.31
C GLY A 554 44.47 21.66 -15.69
N ILE A 555 45.54 21.72 -16.50
CA ILE A 555 46.92 21.86 -16.05
C ILE A 555 47.23 23.33 -15.77
N LEU A 556 47.87 23.60 -14.62
CA LEU A 556 48.35 24.93 -14.24
C LEU A 556 49.83 25.06 -14.65
N ASP A 557 50.10 25.79 -15.73
CA ASP A 557 51.46 26.09 -16.21
C ASP A 557 52.02 27.31 -15.47
N GLU A 558 52.67 27.06 -14.32
CA GLU A 558 53.29 28.11 -13.50
C GLU A 558 54.52 28.76 -14.15
N GLU A 559 55.09 28.16 -15.20
CA GLU A 559 56.28 28.70 -15.87
C GLU A 559 55.92 29.72 -16.95
N ASN A 560 54.85 29.47 -17.71
CA ASN A 560 54.47 30.30 -18.86
C ASN A 560 53.06 30.90 -18.79
N GLY A 561 52.26 30.56 -17.78
CA GLY A 561 50.90 31.03 -17.59
C GLY A 561 50.78 32.40 -16.92
N ASP A 562 49.56 32.93 -16.88
CA ASP A 562 49.24 34.12 -16.11
C ASP A 562 49.19 33.75 -14.62
N LEU A 563 50.25 34.10 -13.89
CA LEU A 563 50.38 33.78 -12.46
C LEU A 563 49.20 34.29 -11.63
N GLY A 564 48.70 35.50 -11.91
CA GLY A 564 47.55 36.04 -11.17
C GLY A 564 46.30 35.20 -11.36
N LEU A 565 46.06 34.70 -12.58
CA LEU A 565 44.94 33.81 -12.88
C LEU A 565 45.13 32.42 -12.22
N ILE A 566 46.35 31.90 -12.23
CA ILE A 566 46.70 30.61 -11.60
C ILE A 566 46.47 30.68 -10.09
N ASP A 567 46.89 31.77 -9.44
CA ASP A 567 46.71 31.99 -8.02
C ASP A 567 45.21 32.04 -7.65
N PHE A 568 44.39 32.70 -8.46
CA PHE A 568 42.93 32.66 -8.31
C PHE A 568 42.34 31.25 -8.45
N ILE A 569 42.87 30.43 -9.38
CA ILE A 569 42.42 29.05 -9.54
C ILE A 569 42.76 28.20 -8.32
N LYS A 570 43.98 28.36 -7.78
CA LYS A 570 44.42 27.67 -6.55
C LYS A 570 43.55 28.05 -5.35
N ASP A 571 43.18 29.31 -5.24
CA ASP A 571 42.26 29.78 -4.19
C ASP A 571 40.87 29.14 -4.30
N LEU A 572 40.33 29.02 -5.51
CA LEU A 572 39.06 28.33 -5.74
C LEU A 572 39.15 26.84 -5.42
N ASP A 573 40.24 26.18 -5.83
CA ASP A 573 40.51 24.78 -5.47
C ASP A 573 40.55 24.60 -3.95
N GLU A 574 41.27 25.48 -3.24
CA GLU A 574 41.38 25.43 -1.78
C GLU A 574 40.05 25.72 -1.08
N ALA A 575 39.29 26.71 -1.56
CA ALA A 575 37.98 27.03 -1.03
C ALA A 575 37.00 25.86 -1.17
N LEU A 576 36.94 25.23 -2.35
CA LEU A 576 36.06 24.08 -2.62
C LEU A 576 36.55 22.79 -1.95
N ARG A 577 37.86 22.61 -1.75
CA ARG A 577 38.43 21.49 -0.98
C ARG A 577 38.01 21.54 0.50
N ARG A 578 37.76 22.74 1.03
CA ARG A 578 37.22 22.95 2.39
C ARG A 578 35.71 22.76 2.49
N ALA A 579 35.00 22.70 1.36
CA ALA A 579 33.56 22.50 1.35
C ALA A 579 33.20 21.11 1.87
N PRO A 580 32.10 20.94 2.60
CA PRO A 580 31.56 19.62 2.85
C PRO A 580 31.16 19.00 1.50
N GLN A 581 31.52 17.73 1.33
CA GLN A 581 31.08 16.98 0.16
C GLN A 581 29.54 16.90 0.11
N THR A 582 28.97 16.69 -1.08
CA THR A 582 27.52 16.56 -1.23
C THR A 582 26.96 15.50 -0.28
N PRO A 583 25.98 15.83 0.59
CA PRO A 583 25.54 14.95 1.68
C PRO A 583 24.64 13.80 1.23
N GLU A 584 23.97 13.98 0.10
CA GLU A 584 23.03 13.08 -0.56
C GLU A 584 23.16 13.21 -2.08
N GLY A 585 22.57 12.27 -2.85
CA GLY A 585 22.48 12.42 -4.29
C GLY A 585 21.56 13.59 -4.64
N ILE A 586 21.98 14.46 -5.56
CA ILE A 586 21.22 15.68 -5.91
C ILE A 586 21.28 15.98 -7.41
N LYS A 587 20.15 16.42 -8.00
CA LYS A 587 20.08 16.91 -9.37
C LYS A 587 20.41 18.39 -9.42
N MET A 588 21.25 18.73 -10.38
CA MET A 588 21.62 20.10 -10.68
C MET A 588 21.42 20.37 -12.17
N TYR A 589 21.22 21.65 -12.49
CA TYR A 589 20.85 22.09 -13.81
C TYR A 589 21.85 23.09 -14.37
N ARG A 590 22.09 23.02 -15.67
CA ARG A 590 22.90 24.00 -16.39
C ARG A 590 22.38 24.19 -17.79
N ARG A 591 22.02 25.41 -18.16
CA ARG A 591 21.66 25.76 -19.54
C ARG A 591 22.90 26.16 -20.33
N VAL A 592 23.04 25.63 -21.53
CA VAL A 592 24.16 25.92 -22.43
C VAL A 592 23.71 26.03 -23.88
N ASN A 593 24.50 26.71 -24.70
CA ASN A 593 24.31 26.72 -26.14
C ASN A 593 25.12 25.61 -26.83
N GLU A 594 25.02 25.54 -28.15
CA GLU A 594 25.64 24.52 -28.99
C GLU A 594 27.18 24.47 -28.86
N THR A 595 27.81 25.60 -28.54
CA THR A 595 29.27 25.68 -28.43
C THR A 595 29.83 24.85 -27.28
N ALA A 596 29.05 24.61 -26.23
CA ALA A 596 29.46 23.73 -25.12
C ALA A 596 29.70 22.27 -25.58
N PHE A 597 29.10 21.88 -26.70
CA PHE A 597 29.26 20.58 -27.35
C PHE A 597 30.08 20.65 -28.64
N GLY A 598 30.76 21.77 -28.90
CA GLY A 598 31.59 21.96 -30.10
C GLY A 598 30.80 22.20 -31.38
N LEU A 599 29.52 22.60 -31.26
CA LEU A 599 28.65 22.86 -32.40
C LEU A 599 28.51 24.37 -32.69
N PRO A 600 28.25 24.78 -33.95
CA PRO A 600 28.01 26.18 -34.29
C PRO A 600 26.78 26.76 -33.58
N VAL A 601 26.86 28.02 -33.14
CA VAL A 601 25.72 28.72 -32.52
C VAL A 601 24.51 28.71 -33.47
N GLY A 602 23.34 28.34 -32.94
CA GLY A 602 22.09 28.30 -33.69
C GLY A 602 21.90 27.04 -34.54
N SER A 603 22.81 26.05 -34.49
CA SER A 603 22.64 24.79 -35.22
C SER A 603 21.49 23.94 -34.68
N LEU A 604 21.22 24.00 -33.36
CA LEU A 604 20.10 23.28 -32.77
C LEU A 604 18.82 24.10 -32.81
N ARG A 605 18.88 25.40 -32.48
CA ARG A 605 17.71 26.30 -32.55
C ARG A 605 18.16 27.74 -32.67
N LEU A 606 17.61 28.46 -33.64
CA LEU A 606 17.83 29.90 -33.73
C LEU A 606 17.09 30.63 -32.59
N PRO A 607 17.60 31.77 -32.06
CA PRO A 607 16.98 32.46 -30.93
C PRO A 607 15.49 32.82 -31.10
N ALA A 608 15.08 33.13 -32.34
CA ALA A 608 13.71 33.48 -32.70
C ALA A 608 12.78 32.28 -32.92
N GLU A 609 13.31 31.06 -32.93
CA GLU A 609 12.55 29.84 -33.19
C GLU A 609 12.17 29.12 -31.90
N THR A 610 11.04 28.42 -31.95
CA THR A 610 10.50 27.63 -30.84
C THR A 610 10.78 26.13 -30.98
N ARG A 611 11.23 25.66 -32.15
CA ARG A 611 11.47 24.23 -32.43
C ARG A 611 12.94 23.94 -32.66
N LEU A 612 13.38 22.76 -32.27
CA LEU A 612 14.72 22.27 -32.55
C LEU A 612 14.83 21.80 -34.00
N ASN A 613 16.02 21.93 -34.58
CA ASN A 613 16.34 21.34 -35.87
C ASN A 613 16.41 19.81 -35.74
N GLU A 614 15.52 19.10 -36.43
CA GLU A 614 15.35 17.65 -36.30
C GLU A 614 16.63 16.86 -36.69
N GLU A 615 17.28 17.23 -37.79
CA GLU A 615 18.49 16.55 -38.29
C GLU A 615 19.67 16.74 -37.32
N THR A 616 19.90 17.98 -36.87
CA THR A 616 20.98 18.28 -35.93
C THR A 616 20.72 17.66 -34.57
N THR A 617 19.45 17.61 -34.13
CA THR A 617 19.05 16.96 -32.88
C THR A 617 19.32 15.47 -32.92
N LYS A 618 18.97 14.80 -34.03
CA LYS A 618 19.24 13.38 -34.21
C LYS A 618 20.76 13.10 -34.18
N LEU A 619 21.55 13.88 -34.91
CA LEU A 619 23.01 13.72 -34.92
C LEU A 619 23.61 13.97 -33.52
N PHE A 620 23.11 14.97 -32.81
CA PHE A 620 23.53 15.25 -31.43
C PHE A 620 23.27 14.04 -30.52
N SER A 621 22.06 13.50 -30.55
CA SER A 621 21.68 12.33 -29.74
C SER A 621 22.53 11.11 -30.07
N GLU A 622 22.75 10.82 -31.36
CA GLU A 622 23.60 9.70 -31.81
C GLU A 622 25.07 9.88 -31.40
N THR A 623 25.56 11.12 -31.39
CA THR A 623 26.97 11.43 -31.07
C THR A 623 27.26 11.36 -29.57
N PHE A 624 26.34 11.82 -28.73
CA PHE A 624 26.63 12.05 -27.31
C PHE A 624 25.97 11.06 -26.34
N THR A 625 24.94 10.31 -26.74
CA THR A 625 24.32 9.33 -25.84
C THR A 625 25.31 8.21 -25.50
N ASN A 626 25.39 7.82 -24.22
CA ASN A 626 26.35 6.85 -23.67
C ASN A 626 27.83 7.24 -23.85
N THR A 627 28.13 8.53 -23.91
CA THR A 627 29.52 9.03 -23.93
C THR A 627 29.92 9.64 -22.60
N THR A 628 31.22 9.60 -22.29
CA THR A 628 31.80 10.29 -21.14
C THR A 628 32.46 11.59 -21.59
N ARG A 629 32.23 12.67 -20.85
CA ARG A 629 32.87 13.97 -21.06
C ARG A 629 33.59 14.42 -19.80
N THR A 630 34.77 15.00 -19.97
CA THR A 630 35.53 15.65 -18.89
C THR A 630 35.33 17.17 -18.99
N GLU A 631 34.95 17.80 -17.89
CA GLU A 631 34.97 19.26 -17.74
C GLU A 631 36.22 19.62 -16.92
N TYR A 632 37.22 20.14 -17.62
CA TYR A 632 38.51 20.54 -17.02
C TYR A 632 38.40 21.80 -16.16
N ALA A 633 37.37 22.62 -16.37
CA ALA A 633 37.12 23.84 -15.61
C ALA A 633 36.17 23.59 -14.42
N PHE A 634 35.96 24.62 -13.59
CA PHE A 634 34.90 24.59 -12.59
C PHE A 634 33.53 24.57 -13.28
N MET A 635 32.59 23.80 -12.73
CA MET A 635 31.25 23.70 -13.31
C MET A 635 30.24 24.41 -12.43
N SER A 636 29.90 25.64 -12.82
CA SER A 636 28.74 26.35 -12.27
C SER A 636 27.45 25.67 -12.77
N THR A 637 26.61 25.31 -11.81
CA THR A 637 25.30 24.68 -11.97
C THR A 637 24.31 25.36 -11.02
N SER A 638 23.03 25.01 -11.13
CA SER A 638 21.99 25.46 -10.22
C SER A 638 21.27 24.28 -9.58
N LEU A 639 20.84 24.46 -8.32
CA LEU A 639 19.92 23.53 -7.67
C LEU A 639 18.50 23.56 -8.28
N VAL A 640 18.16 24.57 -9.10
CA VAL A 640 16.85 24.71 -9.76
C VAL A 640 16.98 24.82 -11.28
N GLN A 641 15.97 24.35 -12.00
CA GLN A 641 16.01 24.17 -13.46
C GLN A 641 16.03 25.49 -14.25
N ASP A 642 15.14 26.41 -13.92
CA ASP A 642 14.96 27.67 -14.66
C ASP A 642 15.24 28.88 -13.75
N VAL A 643 16.52 29.22 -13.64
CA VAL A 643 17.03 30.29 -12.76
C VAL A 643 16.63 31.70 -13.21
N ALA A 644 16.67 31.97 -14.52
CA ALA A 644 16.28 33.27 -15.07
C ALA A 644 15.79 33.15 -16.53
N PRO A 645 14.84 34.02 -16.97
CA PRO A 645 14.32 33.98 -18.34
C PRO A 645 15.38 34.17 -19.43
N THR A 646 16.48 34.86 -19.12
CA THR A 646 17.60 35.12 -20.05
C THR A 646 18.30 33.86 -20.51
N PHE A 647 18.24 32.77 -19.74
CA PHE A 647 18.83 31.49 -20.13
C PHE A 647 17.91 30.64 -21.02
N ASN A 648 16.64 31.03 -21.20
CA ASN A 648 15.67 30.27 -21.99
C ASN A 648 16.01 30.21 -23.49
N ASP A 649 16.86 31.12 -23.97
CA ASP A 649 17.29 31.11 -25.36
C ASP A 649 18.33 30.01 -25.64
N TYR A 650 18.91 29.41 -24.61
CA TYR A 650 19.82 28.29 -24.75
C TYR A 650 19.06 26.98 -25.04
N PRO A 651 19.37 26.31 -26.17
CA PRO A 651 18.63 25.13 -26.61
C PRO A 651 18.95 23.86 -25.83
N ILE A 652 19.99 23.83 -25.00
CA ILE A 652 20.41 22.64 -24.27
C ILE A 652 20.25 22.88 -22.77
N LEU A 653 19.57 21.95 -22.11
CA LEU A 653 19.51 21.83 -20.65
C LEU A 653 20.29 20.59 -20.25
N ILE A 654 21.39 20.77 -19.52
CA ILE A 654 22.09 19.67 -18.87
C ILE A 654 21.44 19.44 -17.51
N GLN A 655 20.88 18.25 -17.31
CA GLN A 655 20.35 17.78 -16.04
C GLN A 655 21.35 16.77 -15.46
N LEU A 656 22.16 17.24 -14.52
CA LEU A 656 23.30 16.51 -13.98
C LEU A 656 22.96 15.90 -12.62
N SER A 657 23.04 14.58 -12.55
CA SER A 657 22.88 13.80 -11.33
C SER A 657 24.22 13.73 -10.60
N ILE A 658 24.29 14.35 -9.43
CA ILE A 658 25.50 14.39 -8.59
C ILE A 658 25.36 13.33 -7.52
N PRO A 659 26.25 12.31 -7.47
CA PRO A 659 26.24 11.36 -6.38
C PRO A 659 26.62 12.03 -5.06
N LYS A 660 26.26 11.40 -3.95
CA LYS A 660 26.80 11.74 -2.63
C LYS A 660 28.34 11.66 -2.64
N GLY A 661 29.00 12.60 -1.99
CA GLY A 661 30.46 12.62 -1.85
C GLY A 661 31.20 13.44 -2.90
N ALA A 662 30.50 14.16 -3.78
CA ALA A 662 31.14 15.06 -4.75
C ALA A 662 31.67 16.32 -4.05
N ASN A 663 32.82 16.82 -4.51
CA ASN A 663 33.42 18.08 -4.06
C ASN A 663 32.78 19.25 -4.81
N GLY A 664 32.19 20.16 -4.05
CA GLY A 664 31.59 21.38 -4.56
C GLY A 664 30.82 22.08 -3.45
N GLY A 665 30.32 23.30 -3.71
CA GLY A 665 29.66 24.10 -2.70
C GLY A 665 28.47 24.88 -3.22
N TYR A 666 27.45 25.04 -2.37
CA TYR A 666 26.36 25.99 -2.59
C TYR A 666 26.90 27.41 -2.35
N ILE A 667 27.10 28.17 -3.42
CA ILE A 667 27.76 29.49 -3.38
C ILE A 667 26.80 30.66 -3.57
N ALA A 668 25.50 30.39 -3.72
CA ALA A 668 24.49 31.44 -3.90
C ALA A 668 24.61 32.62 -2.91
N PRO A 669 24.91 32.44 -1.61
CA PRO A 669 25.07 33.56 -0.68
C PRO A 669 26.24 34.50 -0.99
N LEU A 670 27.25 34.03 -1.74
CA LEU A 670 28.39 34.83 -2.21
C LEU A 670 28.29 35.22 -3.69
N SER A 671 27.31 34.68 -4.41
CA SER A 671 27.14 34.91 -5.84
C SER A 671 26.64 36.32 -6.14
N GLN A 672 27.00 36.86 -7.31
CA GLN A 672 26.41 38.09 -7.81
C GLN A 672 24.88 37.98 -7.97
N ASN A 673 24.38 36.78 -8.27
CA ASN A 673 22.96 36.49 -8.47
C ASN A 673 22.48 35.36 -7.53
N PRO A 674 22.22 35.65 -6.24
CA PRO A 674 21.82 34.63 -5.27
C PRO A 674 20.55 33.84 -5.65
N ASP A 675 19.65 34.45 -6.43
CA ASP A 675 18.41 33.83 -6.89
C ASP A 675 18.63 32.69 -7.90
N GLU A 676 19.85 32.55 -8.43
CA GLU A 676 20.23 31.43 -9.30
C GLU A 676 20.48 30.13 -8.52
N MET A 677 20.47 30.16 -7.18
CA MET A 677 20.71 28.98 -6.33
C MET A 677 21.98 28.22 -6.76
N GLU A 678 23.02 28.98 -7.07
CA GLU A 678 24.24 28.49 -7.70
C GLU A 678 24.98 27.48 -6.82
N PHE A 679 25.36 26.37 -7.44
CA PHE A 679 26.23 25.37 -6.88
C PHE A 679 27.47 25.25 -7.78
N LEU A 680 28.66 25.33 -7.20
CA LEU A 680 29.91 25.27 -7.94
C LEU A 680 30.59 23.93 -7.67
N LEU A 681 30.68 23.10 -8.70
CA LEU A 681 31.44 21.85 -8.66
C LEU A 681 32.93 22.14 -8.88
N ALA A 682 33.78 21.41 -8.14
CA ALA A 682 35.22 21.45 -8.34
C ALA A 682 35.60 21.06 -9.78
N ARG A 683 36.76 21.50 -10.23
CA ARG A 683 37.22 21.27 -11.61
C ARG A 683 37.71 19.84 -11.84
N GLY A 684 37.71 19.41 -13.11
CA GLY A 684 38.29 18.14 -13.53
C GLY A 684 37.37 16.92 -13.39
N TYR A 685 36.08 17.13 -13.13
CA TYR A 685 35.12 16.04 -13.10
C TYR A 685 34.83 15.50 -14.50
N SER A 686 34.52 14.19 -14.55
CA SER A 686 33.89 13.58 -15.72
C SER A 686 32.42 13.29 -15.45
N TYR A 687 31.61 13.25 -16.49
CA TYR A 687 30.21 12.82 -16.41
C TYR A 687 29.85 11.94 -17.62
N SER A 688 29.00 10.94 -17.38
CA SER A 688 28.38 10.12 -18.41
C SER A 688 27.10 10.80 -18.89
N ILE A 689 26.87 10.83 -20.20
CA ILE A 689 25.59 11.25 -20.79
C ILE A 689 24.74 9.99 -20.96
N ASP A 690 23.69 9.89 -20.14
CA ASP A 690 22.90 8.67 -20.01
C ASP A 690 21.72 8.64 -20.99
N ASN A 691 21.10 9.80 -21.23
CA ASN A 691 19.98 9.93 -22.14
C ASN A 691 19.88 11.36 -22.71
N ILE A 692 19.32 11.48 -23.91
CA ILE A 692 19.03 12.76 -24.56
C ILE A 692 17.60 12.73 -25.07
N SER A 693 16.78 13.68 -24.63
CA SER A 693 15.37 13.80 -25.04
C SER A 693 14.98 15.23 -25.38
N ILE A 694 13.90 15.39 -26.15
CA ILE A 694 13.31 16.70 -26.40
C ILE A 694 12.24 16.94 -25.33
N ILE A 695 12.32 18.07 -24.65
CA ILE A 695 11.31 18.54 -23.72
C ILE A 695 10.80 19.92 -24.17
N GLU A 696 9.61 20.30 -23.71
CA GLU A 696 9.11 21.66 -23.89
C GLU A 696 9.36 22.46 -22.61
N THR A 697 10.10 23.57 -22.71
CA THR A 697 10.25 24.52 -21.60
C THR A 697 9.77 25.89 -22.04
N GLN A 698 8.75 26.40 -21.35
CA GLN A 698 8.18 27.74 -21.58
C GLN A 698 7.81 28.01 -23.06
N GLY A 699 7.24 27.02 -23.75
CA GLY A 699 6.79 27.13 -25.14
C GLY A 699 7.91 26.96 -26.19
N LYS A 700 9.12 26.53 -25.79
CA LYS A 700 10.23 26.22 -26.71
C LYS A 700 10.71 24.78 -26.51
N GLU A 701 10.95 24.08 -27.61
CA GLU A 701 11.66 22.80 -27.61
C GLU A 701 13.09 23.00 -27.11
N THR A 702 13.48 22.15 -26.16
CA THR A 702 14.78 22.16 -25.48
C THR A 702 15.31 20.74 -25.47
N LEU A 703 16.60 20.59 -25.76
CA LEU A 703 17.29 19.33 -25.71
C LEU A 703 17.72 19.06 -24.26
N ASN A 704 17.06 18.12 -23.60
CA ASN A 704 17.40 17.69 -22.26
C ASN A 704 18.51 16.63 -22.33
N VAL A 705 19.66 16.95 -21.75
CA VAL A 705 20.82 16.05 -21.65
C VAL A 705 20.88 15.55 -20.21
N SER A 706 20.39 14.33 -19.98
CA SER A 706 20.48 13.66 -18.70
C SER A 706 21.88 13.07 -18.54
N ALA A 707 22.59 13.47 -17.49
CA ALA A 707 23.95 13.05 -17.24
C ALA A 707 24.17 12.67 -15.77
N THR A 708 25.19 11.86 -15.51
CA THR A 708 25.62 11.46 -14.16
C THR A 708 27.09 11.78 -13.95
N LEU A 709 27.41 12.51 -12.88
CA LEU A 709 28.78 12.81 -12.49
C LEU A 709 29.51 11.54 -12.05
N ILE A 710 30.72 11.35 -12.54
CA ILE A 710 31.61 10.23 -12.19
C ILE A 710 32.53 10.72 -11.08
N ILE A 711 32.39 10.14 -9.89
CA ILE A 711 33.29 10.37 -8.76
C ILE A 711 34.32 9.25 -8.78
N ASP A 712 35.55 9.56 -9.16
CA ASP A 712 36.68 8.69 -8.88
C ASP A 712 36.96 8.78 -7.38
N ASN A 713 36.91 7.66 -6.66
CA ASN A 713 37.43 7.59 -5.29
C ASN A 713 38.94 7.81 -5.35
N LYS A 714 39.38 9.08 -5.35
CA LYS A 714 40.79 9.47 -5.27
C LYS A 714 41.21 9.67 -3.82
#